data_AF-A0A522ABX5-F1
#
_entry.id   AF-A0A522ABX5-F1
#
_cell.length_a   1.000
_cell.length_b   1.000
_cell.length_c   1.000
_cell.angle_alpha   90.00
_cell.angle_beta   90.00
_cell.angle_gamma   90.00
#
_symmetry.space_group_name_H-M   'P 1'
#
loop_
_entity.id
_entity.type
_entity.pdbx_description
1 polymer ?
#
loop_
_entity_poly.entity_id
_entity_poly.type
_entity_poly.pdbx_seq_one_letter_code
_entity_poly.pdbx_strand_id
1 'polypeptide(L)'
;LIGTQIKGIAGTEQDPETKRARWDYCTQWSLPKSEALDMIVPGLFGFRMDTPDGGSYWGKGGRDPHWDRYFGDSPLQAGDVIATAVAGSRELSHAQQIDGKGNLTLPLIGEVKASGKYISELRAEVVRLYAAKAPGKEVQLQMQPQGFIRYGGGGGYAGQLVLILAIWAALQSFRGANSVFNPRQRKMIWFWSAVAVVSLLFAFGRFAPFYQFFYALPYVSTIRNPAKFMHILEWALVILFAYGAHGLWQRYILNAAPARDLVAQLQGWWAKATGFDRRWVLGSLLAIGLAVVSWLAYSKQQTVLAANLAQMHELESAQRGEAPNPAGAAALAKAQLNFSVGQVGKFIVILLPQLALVIVAFSGYFSGARSKLAAVLLGAALVADLGYANTPWIITYNWKEKYLEAGDNPVIAFLKQKPYEHRVAIADPFIPSQYGLLSQVYGIEWTQHLFQYFNIQTISIVQMSRVPKEVQAFEGALFFDRSTNTLHHIPRRWQLMNNRYLLGPLGLGEALNREFNSPGLYRDLMPFEFYQTRGGGPILTRTNSTGPYALIEFTGALPRAKVYSNWQVSTNDDATLERMADKEFDPAQTVLVADQIAPAISTNANSGSVEFKSYQPTRISLQAKATAPSVLLLNDKHDPDWHVTVDGKPARLLRCNYVMRGVQLEPGDHAVEFRYQPSLNALYVSLLAVAIGLGLIGYLAVGKRE
;
A
#
# COMPACT_ATOMS: atom_id res chain seq x y z
N LEU A 1 -5.96 -4.67 34.62
CA LEU A 1 -5.44 -3.30 34.45
C LEU A 1 -6.39 -2.56 33.52
N ILE A 2 -6.86 -1.41 33.98
CA ILE A 2 -8.13 -0.77 33.66
C ILE A 2 -8.22 -0.44 32.16
N GLY A 3 -9.31 -0.89 31.54
CA GLY A 3 -9.66 -0.51 30.18
C GLY A 3 -10.10 0.96 30.16
N THR A 4 -9.23 1.83 29.69
CA THR A 4 -9.66 3.12 29.15
C THR A 4 -10.33 2.85 27.82
N GLN A 5 -11.64 2.60 27.85
CA GLN A 5 -12.50 2.86 26.71
C GLN A 5 -12.41 4.36 26.44
N ILE A 6 -11.65 4.72 25.42
CA ILE A 6 -11.77 6.02 24.78
C ILE A 6 -13.18 6.03 24.19
N LYS A 7 -14.11 6.73 24.84
CA LYS A 7 -15.43 7.05 24.26
C LYS A 7 -15.17 7.71 22.90
N GLY A 8 -15.66 7.11 21.83
CA GLY A 8 -15.63 7.70 20.49
C GLY A 8 -14.77 7.02 19.44
N ILE A 9 -14.12 5.87 19.71
CA ILE A 9 -13.50 5.09 18.62
C ILE A 9 -14.61 4.30 17.89
N ALA A 10 -15.12 4.88 16.80
CA ALA A 10 -15.99 4.21 15.84
C ALA A 10 -15.40 2.83 15.45
N GLY A 11 -16.21 1.78 15.48
CA GLY A 11 -15.81 0.42 15.09
C GLY A 11 -15.39 -0.53 16.22
N THR A 12 -15.58 -0.16 17.49
CA THR A 12 -15.35 -1.05 18.67
C THR A 12 -16.64 -1.61 19.29
N GLU A 13 -17.79 -1.18 18.76
CA GLU A 13 -19.12 -1.59 19.19
C GLU A 13 -19.37 -3.09 18.91
N GLN A 14 -20.21 -3.72 19.73
CA GLN A 14 -20.49 -5.16 19.66
C GLN A 14 -21.81 -5.48 18.93
N ASP A 15 -22.40 -4.48 18.29
CA ASP A 15 -23.62 -4.63 17.51
C ASP A 15 -23.37 -5.46 16.23
N PRO A 16 -24.43 -5.99 15.60
CA PRO A 16 -24.31 -6.83 14.41
C PRO A 16 -23.64 -6.15 13.21
N GLU A 17 -23.84 -4.84 13.02
CA GLU A 17 -23.28 -4.10 11.89
C GLU A 17 -21.78 -3.92 12.06
N THR A 18 -21.32 -3.49 13.24
CA THR A 18 -19.89 -3.36 13.54
C THR A 18 -19.17 -4.70 13.44
N LYS A 19 -19.78 -5.80 13.90
CA LYS A 19 -19.22 -7.15 13.74
C LYS A 19 -19.11 -7.57 12.28
N ARG A 20 -20.13 -7.28 11.46
CA ARG A 20 -20.10 -7.56 10.02
C ARG A 20 -19.03 -6.73 9.32
N ALA A 21 -18.98 -5.43 9.59
CA ALA A 21 -17.95 -4.54 9.07
C ALA A 21 -16.53 -5.01 9.44
N ARG A 22 -16.34 -5.47 10.69
CA ARG A 22 -15.06 -6.02 11.14
C ARG A 22 -14.71 -7.34 10.45
N TRP A 23 -15.68 -8.24 10.28
CA TRP A 23 -15.49 -9.46 9.50
C TRP A 23 -15.10 -9.12 8.06
N ASP A 24 -15.79 -8.18 7.44
CA ASP A 24 -15.53 -7.75 6.07
C ASP A 24 -14.14 -7.17 5.92
N TYR A 25 -13.78 -6.24 6.79
CA TYR A 25 -12.45 -5.66 6.87
C TYR A 25 -11.35 -6.71 7.07
N CYS A 26 -11.51 -7.62 8.04
CA CYS A 26 -10.51 -8.64 8.35
C CYS A 26 -10.33 -9.65 7.22
N THR A 27 -11.40 -9.98 6.49
CA THR A 27 -11.41 -11.06 5.49
C THR A 27 -11.42 -10.59 4.04
N GLN A 28 -11.39 -9.28 3.76
CA GLN A 28 -11.36 -8.72 2.41
C GLN A 28 -10.23 -9.30 1.53
N TRP A 29 -9.03 -9.51 2.10
CA TRP A 29 -7.91 -10.17 1.41
C TRP A 29 -7.90 -11.69 1.65
N SER A 30 -9.02 -12.35 1.38
CA SER A 30 -9.09 -13.81 1.29
C SER A 30 -8.73 -14.26 -0.13
N LEU A 31 -8.11 -15.43 -0.28
CA LEU A 31 -7.81 -16.02 -1.59
C LEU A 31 -9.07 -16.63 -2.21
N PRO A 32 -9.56 -16.14 -3.36
CA PRO A 32 -10.63 -16.81 -4.08
C PRO A 32 -10.19 -18.22 -4.50
N LYS A 33 -11.03 -19.24 -4.31
CA LYS A 33 -10.66 -20.64 -4.58
C LYS A 33 -10.14 -20.85 -6.01
N SER A 34 -10.76 -20.20 -6.99
CA SER A 34 -10.35 -20.25 -8.40
C SER A 34 -8.96 -19.68 -8.64
N GLU A 35 -8.54 -18.72 -7.83
CA GLU A 35 -7.24 -18.04 -7.94
C GLU A 35 -6.10 -18.81 -7.29
N ALA A 36 -6.38 -19.92 -6.59
CA ALA A 36 -5.34 -20.87 -6.23
C ALA A 36 -4.61 -21.44 -7.45
N LEU A 37 -5.21 -21.36 -8.65
CA LEU A 37 -4.55 -21.73 -9.90
C LEU A 37 -3.36 -20.84 -10.25
N ASP A 38 -3.29 -19.59 -9.76
CA ASP A 38 -2.10 -18.73 -9.95
C ASP A 38 -0.85 -19.30 -9.27
N MET A 39 -1.01 -20.20 -8.30
CA MET A 39 0.10 -20.94 -7.71
C MET A 39 0.78 -21.91 -8.68
N ILE A 40 0.07 -22.30 -9.74
CA ILE A 40 0.52 -23.27 -10.74
C ILE A 40 0.88 -22.53 -12.03
N VAL A 41 0.01 -21.61 -12.47
CA VAL A 41 0.18 -20.81 -13.69
C VAL A 41 0.36 -19.35 -13.29
N PRO A 42 1.60 -18.83 -13.19
CA PRO A 42 1.82 -17.46 -12.72
C PRO A 42 1.24 -16.45 -13.72
N GLY A 43 0.45 -15.50 -13.22
CA GLY A 43 -0.18 -14.45 -14.02
C GLY A 43 -1.43 -14.89 -14.77
N LEU A 44 -2.02 -16.06 -14.46
CA LEU A 44 -3.29 -16.48 -15.05
C LEU A 44 -4.37 -15.40 -14.82
N PHE A 45 -4.40 -14.79 -13.64
CA PHE A 45 -5.27 -13.65 -13.33
C PHE A 45 -4.58 -12.29 -13.46
N GLY A 46 -3.46 -12.20 -14.17
CA GLY A 46 -2.59 -11.02 -14.21
C GLY A 46 -1.73 -10.87 -12.94
N PHE A 47 -0.96 -9.78 -12.83
CA PHE A 47 0.00 -9.58 -11.74
C PHE A 47 -0.36 -8.40 -10.84
N ARG A 48 -0.20 -7.18 -11.35
CA ARG A 48 -0.57 -5.93 -10.68
C ARG A 48 -1.48 -5.11 -11.56
N MET A 49 -2.19 -4.14 -10.99
CA MET A 49 -3.09 -3.27 -11.76
C MET A 49 -2.37 -2.45 -12.85
N ASP A 50 -1.11 -2.10 -12.63
CA ASP A 50 -0.27 -1.28 -13.50
C ASP A 50 0.59 -2.09 -14.48
N THR A 51 0.43 -3.42 -14.53
CA THR A 51 1.23 -4.26 -15.44
C THR A 51 0.81 -4.01 -16.89
N PRO A 52 1.74 -3.69 -17.81
CA PRO A 52 1.41 -3.35 -19.20
C PRO A 52 0.93 -4.56 -20.01
N ASP A 53 0.55 -4.30 -21.27
CA ASP A 53 0.28 -5.31 -22.30
C ASP A 53 -0.79 -6.36 -21.92
N GLY A 54 -1.80 -5.95 -21.14
CA GLY A 54 -2.85 -6.84 -20.65
C GLY A 54 -2.44 -7.68 -19.44
N GLY A 55 -1.26 -7.46 -18.86
CA GLY A 55 -0.84 -8.12 -17.62
C GLY A 55 -1.55 -7.64 -16.36
N SER A 56 -2.44 -6.64 -16.49
CA SER A 56 -3.22 -6.09 -15.39
C SER A 56 -3.98 -7.19 -14.64
N TYR A 57 -3.88 -7.16 -13.32
CA TYR A 57 -4.60 -8.09 -12.46
C TYR A 57 -6.12 -7.99 -12.65
N TRP A 58 -6.83 -9.11 -12.68
CA TRP A 58 -8.27 -9.18 -12.93
C TRP A 58 -9.05 -10.16 -12.07
N GLY A 59 -8.39 -10.77 -11.09
CA GLY A 59 -9.06 -11.57 -10.07
C GLY A 59 -9.91 -10.73 -9.10
N LYS A 60 -10.43 -11.40 -8.08
CA LYS A 60 -11.27 -10.87 -7.00
C LYS A 60 -10.50 -10.67 -5.69
N GLY A 61 -9.20 -10.92 -5.67
CA GLY A 61 -8.33 -10.69 -4.52
C GLY A 61 -8.38 -9.24 -4.04
N GLY A 62 -8.75 -9.06 -2.77
CA GLY A 62 -8.92 -7.73 -2.14
C GLY A 62 -10.18 -6.99 -2.56
N ARG A 63 -11.08 -7.61 -3.35
CA ARG A 63 -12.38 -7.03 -3.70
C ARG A 63 -13.19 -6.77 -2.44
N ASP A 64 -13.68 -5.55 -2.30
CA ASP A 64 -14.60 -5.21 -1.22
C ASP A 64 -15.92 -5.98 -1.41
N PRO A 65 -16.42 -6.71 -0.38
CA PRO A 65 -17.64 -7.52 -0.50
C PRO A 65 -18.87 -6.76 -1.02
N HIS A 66 -18.94 -5.45 -0.84
CA HIS A 66 -20.04 -4.66 -1.38
C HIS A 66 -20.13 -4.76 -2.91
N TRP A 67 -19.01 -5.00 -3.59
CA TRP A 67 -18.97 -5.18 -5.05
C TRP A 67 -19.78 -6.36 -5.56
N ASP A 68 -19.96 -7.42 -4.77
CA ASP A 68 -20.70 -8.61 -5.23
C ASP A 68 -22.14 -8.26 -5.62
N ARG A 69 -22.71 -7.20 -5.04
CA ARG A 69 -24.04 -6.69 -5.37
C ARG A 69 -24.12 -5.96 -6.71
N TYR A 70 -23.01 -5.41 -7.20
CA TYR A 70 -22.95 -4.69 -8.48
C TYR A 70 -22.82 -5.64 -9.68
N PHE A 71 -22.41 -6.88 -9.42
CA PHE A 71 -22.42 -7.95 -10.42
C PHE A 71 -23.76 -8.69 -10.49
N GLY A 72 -24.72 -8.36 -9.62
CA GLY A 72 -26.07 -8.95 -9.61
C GLY A 72 -27.16 -7.87 -9.68
N ASP A 73 -28.39 -8.27 -10.01
CA ASP A 73 -29.54 -7.37 -9.98
C ASP A 73 -30.07 -7.30 -8.54
N SER A 74 -29.50 -6.40 -7.73
CA SER A 74 -29.84 -6.24 -6.31
C SER A 74 -30.57 -4.91 -6.06
N PRO A 75 -31.57 -4.87 -5.17
CA PRO A 75 -32.19 -3.62 -4.77
C PRO A 75 -31.20 -2.74 -3.99
N LEU A 76 -31.36 -1.42 -4.14
CA LEU A 76 -30.56 -0.39 -3.49
C LEU A 76 -30.73 -0.40 -1.97
N GLN A 77 -29.69 -0.04 -1.23
CA GLN A 77 -29.68 0.04 0.23
C GLN A 77 -29.08 1.35 0.74
N ALA A 78 -29.35 1.66 2.00
CA ALA A 78 -28.66 2.75 2.69
C ALA A 78 -27.15 2.50 2.61
N GLY A 79 -26.39 3.55 2.30
CA GLY A 79 -24.96 3.45 2.10
C GLY A 79 -24.49 3.28 0.65
N ASP A 80 -25.35 2.90 -0.30
CA ASP A 80 -25.00 2.87 -1.72
C ASP A 80 -24.79 4.30 -2.24
N VAL A 81 -23.79 4.52 -3.09
CA VAL A 81 -23.57 5.83 -3.72
C VAL A 81 -24.20 5.85 -5.11
N ILE A 82 -24.99 6.87 -5.40
CA ILE A 82 -25.63 7.10 -6.70
C ILE A 82 -25.02 8.36 -7.32
N ALA A 83 -24.42 8.19 -8.50
CA ALA A 83 -23.96 9.29 -9.33
C ALA A 83 -25.06 9.69 -10.31
N THR A 84 -25.43 10.97 -10.28
CA THR A 84 -26.35 11.59 -11.22
C THR A 84 -25.55 12.51 -12.14
N ALA A 85 -25.66 12.33 -13.45
CA ALA A 85 -25.06 13.20 -14.45
C ALA A 85 -26.19 13.86 -15.27
N VAL A 86 -26.16 15.18 -15.36
CA VAL A 86 -27.14 15.97 -16.10
C VAL A 86 -26.43 16.70 -17.24
N ALA A 87 -26.82 16.40 -18.48
CA ALA A 87 -26.18 16.94 -19.67
C ALA A 87 -26.17 18.47 -19.67
N GLY A 88 -25.00 19.05 -19.96
CA GLY A 88 -24.78 20.49 -20.00
C GLY A 88 -24.94 21.22 -18.66
N SER A 89 -25.01 20.52 -17.52
CA SER A 89 -25.24 21.13 -16.20
C SER A 89 -24.38 20.47 -15.12
N ARG A 90 -23.22 21.06 -14.89
CA ARG A 90 -22.23 20.49 -13.97
C ARG A 90 -22.68 20.64 -12.52
N GLU A 91 -23.37 21.73 -12.20
CA GLU A 91 -23.97 22.05 -10.91
C GLU A 91 -25.12 21.11 -10.49
N LEU A 92 -25.72 20.41 -11.46
CA LEU A 92 -26.75 19.40 -11.22
C LEU A 92 -26.19 17.98 -11.18
N SER A 93 -24.93 17.81 -11.58
CA SER A 93 -24.26 16.52 -11.62
C SER A 93 -23.51 16.28 -10.31
N HIS A 94 -23.84 15.21 -9.60
CA HIS A 94 -23.32 14.95 -8.25
C HIS A 94 -23.47 13.47 -7.88
N ALA A 95 -22.55 12.98 -7.04
CA ALA A 95 -22.64 11.66 -6.41
C ALA A 95 -22.98 11.76 -4.93
N GLN A 96 -24.02 11.06 -4.49
CA GLN A 96 -24.47 11.03 -3.11
C GLN A 96 -24.60 9.61 -2.59
N GLN A 97 -24.30 9.42 -1.31
CA GLN A 97 -24.68 8.21 -0.59
C GLN A 97 -26.16 8.26 -0.22
N ILE A 98 -26.88 7.14 -0.41
CA ILE A 98 -28.23 6.96 0.13
C ILE A 98 -28.13 7.01 1.65
N ASP A 99 -28.90 7.90 2.27
CA ASP A 99 -28.83 8.16 3.71
C ASP A 99 -29.31 6.96 4.55
N GLY A 100 -29.14 7.04 5.87
CA GLY A 100 -29.59 6.00 6.81
C GLY A 100 -31.12 5.80 6.85
N LYS A 101 -31.90 6.71 6.26
CA LYS A 101 -33.36 6.58 6.10
C LYS A 101 -33.73 5.99 4.73
N GLY A 102 -32.76 5.77 3.85
CA GLY A 102 -32.93 5.20 2.52
C GLY A 102 -33.30 6.22 1.44
N ASN A 103 -33.01 7.50 1.64
CA ASN A 103 -33.33 8.58 0.72
C ASN A 103 -32.09 9.08 -0.06
N LEU A 104 -32.35 9.59 -1.26
CA LEU A 104 -31.39 10.28 -2.12
C LEU A 104 -31.87 11.72 -2.32
N THR A 105 -31.01 12.71 -2.10
CA THR A 105 -31.28 14.14 -2.29
C THR A 105 -30.71 14.62 -3.61
N LEU A 106 -31.59 15.00 -4.54
CA LEU A 106 -31.20 15.40 -5.89
C LEU A 106 -31.33 16.92 -6.09
N PRO A 107 -30.33 17.60 -6.67
CA PRO A 107 -30.41 19.02 -7.00
C PRO A 107 -31.65 19.32 -7.86
N LEU A 108 -32.41 20.38 -7.54
CA LEU A 108 -33.70 20.78 -8.14
C LEU A 108 -34.92 19.90 -7.83
N ILE A 109 -34.73 18.65 -7.40
CA ILE A 109 -35.83 17.69 -7.15
C ILE A 109 -36.14 17.56 -5.66
N GLY A 110 -35.13 17.53 -4.79
CA GLY A 110 -35.27 17.24 -3.36
C GLY A 110 -35.07 15.75 -3.04
N GLU A 111 -35.68 15.27 -1.95
CA GLU A 111 -35.52 13.89 -1.49
C GLU A 111 -36.37 12.89 -2.31
N VAL A 112 -35.77 11.76 -2.67
CA VAL A 112 -36.39 10.62 -3.36
C VAL A 112 -36.05 9.35 -2.60
N LYS A 113 -37.06 8.52 -2.30
CA LYS A 113 -36.84 7.21 -1.66
C LYS A 113 -36.09 6.29 -2.63
N ALA A 114 -34.89 5.85 -2.26
CA ALA A 114 -34.03 5.03 -3.11
C ALA A 114 -33.91 3.58 -2.61
N SER A 115 -33.77 3.36 -1.30
CA SER A 115 -33.63 2.00 -0.76
C SER A 115 -34.85 1.12 -1.05
N GLY A 116 -34.60 -0.13 -1.43
CA GLY A 116 -35.61 -1.11 -1.82
C GLY A 116 -35.97 -1.10 -3.31
N LYS A 117 -35.59 -0.07 -4.06
CA LYS A 117 -35.78 -0.01 -5.53
C LYS A 117 -34.61 -0.65 -6.27
N TYR A 118 -34.87 -1.14 -7.47
CA TYR A 118 -33.82 -1.45 -8.43
C TYR A 118 -33.28 -0.16 -9.08
N ILE A 119 -32.02 -0.17 -9.52
CA ILE A 119 -31.41 1.02 -10.15
C ILE A 119 -32.16 1.46 -11.41
N SER A 120 -32.76 0.52 -12.14
CA SER A 120 -33.62 0.78 -13.31
C SER A 120 -34.88 1.55 -12.93
N GLU A 121 -35.53 1.18 -11.83
CA GLU A 121 -36.71 1.84 -11.29
C GLU A 121 -36.40 3.25 -10.81
N LEU A 122 -35.32 3.40 -10.03
CA LEU A 122 -34.87 4.71 -9.57
C LEU A 122 -34.48 5.61 -10.76
N ARG A 123 -33.79 5.07 -11.76
CA ARG A 123 -33.42 5.81 -12.98
C ARG A 123 -34.67 6.33 -13.70
N ALA A 124 -35.67 5.46 -13.92
CA ALA A 124 -36.90 5.85 -14.61
C ALA A 124 -37.64 6.96 -13.86
N GLU A 125 -37.72 6.88 -12.54
CA GLU A 125 -38.35 7.90 -11.70
C GLU A 125 -37.60 9.23 -11.75
N VAL A 126 -36.26 9.20 -11.61
CA VAL A 126 -35.46 10.43 -11.58
C VAL A 126 -35.44 11.10 -12.95
N VAL A 127 -35.34 10.35 -14.05
CA VAL A 127 -35.48 10.90 -15.41
C VAL A 127 -36.82 11.61 -15.57
N ARG A 128 -37.92 11.01 -15.08
CA ARG A 128 -39.25 11.65 -15.11
C ARG A 128 -39.29 12.93 -14.28
N LEU A 129 -38.69 12.95 -13.08
CA LEU A 129 -38.68 14.12 -12.20
C LEU A 129 -37.85 15.27 -12.79
N TYR A 130 -36.69 14.99 -13.38
CA TYR A 130 -35.87 16.01 -14.05
C TYR A 130 -36.50 16.50 -15.35
N ALA A 131 -37.15 15.64 -16.14
CA ALA A 131 -37.86 16.07 -17.35
C ALA A 131 -38.91 17.17 -17.05
N ALA A 132 -39.53 17.14 -15.85
CA ALA A 132 -40.49 18.15 -15.41
C ALA A 132 -39.85 19.46 -14.94
N LYS A 133 -38.61 19.43 -14.43
CA LYS A 133 -37.93 20.60 -13.80
C LYS A 133 -36.81 21.19 -14.66
N ALA A 134 -36.28 20.43 -15.61
CA ALA A 134 -35.17 20.78 -16.49
C ALA A 134 -35.39 20.16 -17.90
N PRO A 135 -36.41 20.63 -18.65
CA PRO A 135 -36.77 20.06 -19.95
C PRO A 135 -35.62 20.15 -20.96
N GLY A 136 -35.44 19.09 -21.76
CA GLY A 136 -34.40 19.00 -22.79
C GLY A 136 -33.02 18.57 -22.29
N LYS A 137 -32.82 18.40 -20.97
CA LYS A 137 -31.57 17.88 -20.41
C LYS A 137 -31.64 16.37 -20.26
N GLU A 138 -30.66 15.66 -20.81
CA GLU A 138 -30.50 14.22 -20.61
C GLU A 138 -29.94 13.95 -19.20
N VAL A 139 -30.54 12.99 -18.48
CA VAL A 139 -30.12 12.62 -17.12
C VAL A 139 -29.74 11.16 -17.09
N GLN A 140 -28.54 10.88 -16.58
CA GLN A 140 -28.02 9.54 -16.40
C GLN A 140 -27.82 9.27 -14.91
N LEU A 141 -28.33 8.12 -14.46
CA LEU A 141 -28.14 7.63 -13.10
C LEU A 141 -27.40 6.31 -13.14
N GLN A 142 -26.33 6.23 -12.37
CA GLN A 142 -25.59 5.00 -12.15
C GLN A 142 -25.23 4.86 -10.68
N MET A 143 -25.22 3.62 -10.19
CA MET A 143 -24.58 3.37 -8.91
C MET A 143 -23.08 3.61 -9.10
N GLN A 144 -22.44 4.25 -8.12
CA GLN A 144 -21.00 4.47 -8.08
C GLN A 144 -20.42 3.61 -6.96
N PRO A 145 -19.89 2.41 -7.28
CA PRO A 145 -19.40 1.49 -6.28
C PRO A 145 -18.25 2.07 -5.45
N GLN A 146 -18.25 1.78 -4.15
CA GLN A 146 -17.20 2.17 -3.22
C GLN A 146 -16.29 0.98 -2.87
N GLY A 147 -15.07 1.25 -2.40
CA GLY A 147 -14.08 0.22 -2.10
C GLY A 147 -13.45 -0.40 -3.34
N PHE A 148 -12.48 -1.29 -3.17
CA PHE A 148 -11.72 -1.87 -4.28
C PHE A 148 -12.55 -2.91 -5.05
N ILE A 149 -12.73 -2.76 -6.38
CA ILE A 149 -13.27 -3.84 -7.24
C ILE A 149 -12.29 -5.01 -7.38
N ARG A 150 -11.01 -4.66 -7.44
CA ARG A 150 -9.83 -5.51 -7.43
C ARG A 150 -8.67 -4.66 -6.94
N TYR A 151 -7.73 -5.27 -6.24
CA TYR A 151 -6.54 -4.57 -5.74
C TYR A 151 -5.25 -5.13 -6.36
N GLY A 152 -5.09 -6.45 -6.32
CA GLY A 152 -3.92 -7.15 -6.85
C GLY A 152 -3.85 -8.58 -6.31
N GLY A 153 -3.38 -9.50 -7.15
CA GLY A 153 -3.06 -10.86 -6.76
C GLY A 153 -1.66 -10.91 -6.18
N GLY A 154 -1.53 -11.25 -4.90
CA GLY A 154 -0.23 -11.63 -4.34
C GLY A 154 0.14 -12.99 -4.92
N GLY A 155 1.05 -13.01 -5.90
CA GLY A 155 1.47 -14.23 -6.58
C GLY A 155 2.08 -15.23 -5.59
N GLY A 156 1.31 -16.23 -5.18
CA GLY A 156 1.78 -17.35 -4.36
C GLY A 156 2.45 -18.45 -5.18
N TYR A 157 3.29 -18.04 -6.13
CA TYR A 157 3.94 -18.94 -7.09
C TYR A 157 5.28 -19.43 -6.54
N ALA A 158 5.33 -20.69 -6.13
CA ALA A 158 6.53 -21.31 -5.56
C ALA A 158 7.51 -21.84 -6.62
N GLY A 159 7.13 -21.87 -7.91
CA GLY A 159 7.90 -22.49 -8.99
C GLY A 159 7.41 -23.88 -9.35
N GLN A 160 7.36 -24.20 -10.64
CA GLN A 160 6.94 -25.50 -11.15
C GLN A 160 7.82 -26.63 -10.63
N LEU A 161 9.15 -26.46 -10.66
CA LEU A 161 10.08 -27.49 -10.21
C LEU A 161 9.93 -27.77 -8.70
N VAL A 162 9.62 -26.72 -7.93
CA VAL A 162 9.32 -26.82 -6.51
C VAL A 162 8.10 -27.72 -6.31
N LEU A 163 7.01 -27.44 -7.02
CA LEU A 163 5.79 -28.25 -6.96
C LEU A 163 6.01 -29.69 -7.43
N ILE A 164 6.72 -29.90 -8.55
CA ILE A 164 7.02 -31.24 -9.10
C ILE A 164 7.72 -32.10 -8.05
N LEU A 165 8.81 -31.60 -7.45
CA LEU A 165 9.57 -32.38 -6.48
C LEU A 165 8.90 -32.47 -5.11
N ALA A 166 8.12 -31.46 -4.70
CA ALA A 166 7.33 -31.52 -3.47
C ALA A 166 6.23 -32.59 -3.56
N ILE A 167 5.48 -32.63 -4.66
CA ILE A 167 4.47 -33.66 -4.92
C ILE A 167 5.14 -35.03 -5.04
N TRP A 168 6.27 -35.12 -5.74
CA TRP A 168 7.04 -36.36 -5.85
C TRP A 168 7.48 -36.87 -4.47
N ALA A 169 7.97 -36.00 -3.59
CA ALA A 169 8.37 -36.35 -2.23
C ALA A 169 7.19 -36.88 -1.42
N ALA A 170 6.05 -36.18 -1.48
CA ALA A 170 4.83 -36.60 -0.82
C ALA A 170 4.40 -37.99 -1.29
N LEU A 171 4.30 -38.23 -2.60
CA LEU A 171 3.90 -39.55 -3.13
C LEU A 171 4.92 -40.66 -2.82
N GLN A 172 6.23 -40.38 -2.91
CA GLN A 172 7.29 -41.33 -2.53
C GLN A 172 7.21 -41.73 -1.06
N SER A 173 6.81 -40.82 -0.18
CA SER A 173 6.71 -41.08 1.27
C SER A 173 5.65 -42.13 1.63
N PHE A 174 4.66 -42.40 0.76
CA PHE A 174 3.62 -43.39 0.99
C PHE A 174 4.00 -44.82 0.59
N ARG A 175 5.18 -45.03 0.01
CA ARG A 175 5.58 -46.35 -0.53
C ARG A 175 6.11 -47.36 0.50
N GLY A 176 5.92 -47.11 1.80
CA GLY A 176 6.36 -48.03 2.84
C GLY A 176 7.86 -48.33 2.75
N ALA A 177 8.21 -49.62 2.74
CA ALA A 177 9.59 -50.10 2.60
C ALA A 177 10.25 -49.75 1.25
N ASN A 178 9.45 -49.43 0.22
CA ASN A 178 9.96 -49.05 -1.11
C ASN A 178 10.23 -47.54 -1.24
N SER A 179 9.97 -46.75 -0.19
CA SER A 179 10.26 -45.33 -0.15
C SER A 179 11.77 -45.06 -0.11
N VAL A 180 12.22 -43.98 -0.75
CA VAL A 180 13.60 -43.48 -0.56
C VAL A 180 13.80 -42.87 0.83
N PHE A 181 12.71 -42.49 1.50
CA PHE A 181 12.76 -41.79 2.78
C PHE A 181 12.64 -42.76 3.94
N ASN A 182 13.49 -42.56 4.96
CA ASN A 182 13.39 -43.32 6.20
C ASN A 182 12.10 -42.94 6.98
N PRO A 183 11.69 -43.74 7.99
CA PRO A 183 10.43 -43.49 8.71
C PRO A 183 10.30 -42.10 9.33
N ARG A 184 11.40 -41.50 9.80
CA ARG A 184 11.40 -40.15 10.38
C ARG A 184 11.16 -39.09 9.32
N GLN A 185 11.87 -39.18 8.19
CA GLN A 185 11.70 -38.27 7.06
C GLN A 185 10.27 -38.33 6.50
N ARG A 186 9.70 -39.54 6.38
CA ARG A 186 8.30 -39.74 5.93
C ARG A 186 7.30 -39.01 6.82
N LYS A 187 7.42 -39.14 8.15
CA LYS A 187 6.56 -38.40 9.10
C LYS A 187 6.69 -36.88 8.93
N MET A 188 7.90 -36.37 8.71
CA MET A 188 8.10 -34.93 8.44
C MET A 188 7.48 -34.49 7.13
N ILE A 189 7.61 -35.27 6.06
CA ILE A 189 6.96 -35.00 4.76
C ILE A 189 5.44 -34.94 4.93
N TRP A 190 4.84 -35.89 5.66
CA TRP A 190 3.40 -35.87 5.94
C TRP A 190 2.96 -34.67 6.76
N PHE A 191 3.72 -34.33 7.80
CA PHE A 191 3.48 -33.12 8.59
C PHE A 191 3.48 -31.87 7.72
N TRP A 192 4.52 -31.65 6.91
CA TRP A 192 4.61 -30.47 6.05
C TRP A 192 3.57 -30.48 4.92
N SER A 193 3.20 -31.65 4.40
CA SER A 193 2.08 -31.79 3.45
C SER A 193 0.75 -31.41 4.10
N ALA A 194 0.51 -31.82 5.34
CA ALA A 194 -0.68 -31.41 6.10
C ALA A 194 -0.68 -29.89 6.36
N VAL A 195 0.47 -29.32 6.77
CA VAL A 195 0.63 -27.86 6.94
C VAL A 195 0.32 -27.12 5.65
N ALA A 196 0.83 -27.57 4.50
CA ALA A 196 0.55 -26.98 3.21
C ALA A 196 -0.97 -26.96 2.90
N VAL A 197 -1.65 -28.11 3.03
CA VAL A 197 -3.08 -28.23 2.76
C VAL A 197 -3.91 -27.36 3.71
N VAL A 198 -3.64 -27.42 5.02
CA VAL A 198 -4.36 -26.63 6.03
C VAL A 198 -4.14 -25.13 5.81
N SER A 199 -2.93 -24.72 5.44
CA SER A 199 -2.62 -23.32 5.15
C SER A 199 -3.37 -22.82 3.91
N LEU A 200 -3.44 -23.61 2.83
CA LEU A 200 -4.25 -23.27 1.66
C LEU A 200 -5.74 -23.12 2.02
N LEU A 201 -6.26 -24.04 2.83
CA LEU A 201 -7.63 -24.01 3.33
C LEU A 201 -7.91 -22.72 4.13
N PHE A 202 -7.02 -22.32 5.03
CA PHE A 202 -7.16 -21.05 5.75
C PHE A 202 -6.97 -19.82 4.85
N ALA A 203 -6.12 -19.90 3.82
CA ALA A 203 -5.93 -18.81 2.86
C ALA A 203 -7.22 -18.41 2.16
N PHE A 204 -8.14 -19.35 1.95
CA PHE A 204 -9.46 -19.09 1.37
C PHE A 204 -10.34 -18.17 2.22
N GLY A 205 -10.05 -17.99 3.51
CA GLY A 205 -10.73 -17.02 4.36
C GLY A 205 -12.25 -17.11 4.27
N ARG A 206 -12.91 -16.01 3.90
CA ARG A 206 -14.38 -15.97 3.73
C ARG A 206 -14.96 -16.96 2.71
N PHE A 207 -14.16 -17.44 1.76
CA PHE A 207 -14.60 -18.43 0.79
C PHE A 207 -14.57 -19.85 1.36
N ALA A 208 -13.96 -20.06 2.53
CA ALA A 208 -13.98 -21.31 3.28
C ALA A 208 -15.09 -21.28 4.36
N PRO A 209 -16.07 -22.20 4.31
CA PRO A 209 -17.21 -22.17 5.24
C PRO A 209 -16.80 -22.38 6.71
N PHE A 210 -15.63 -22.97 6.98
CA PHE A 210 -15.14 -23.18 8.34
C PHE A 210 -14.36 -21.97 8.91
N TYR A 211 -13.95 -21.00 8.07
CA TYR A 211 -13.10 -19.90 8.52
C TYR A 211 -13.81 -18.99 9.53
N GLN A 212 -15.14 -18.88 9.45
CA GLN A 212 -15.94 -18.17 10.45
C GLN A 212 -15.76 -18.72 11.87
N PHE A 213 -15.61 -20.04 12.03
CA PHE A 213 -15.36 -20.66 13.33
C PHE A 213 -13.96 -20.36 13.83
N PHE A 214 -12.97 -20.39 12.94
CA PHE A 214 -11.60 -20.00 13.27
C PHE A 214 -11.54 -18.52 13.69
N TYR A 215 -12.19 -17.63 12.94
CA TYR A 215 -12.26 -16.19 13.24
C TYR A 215 -12.94 -15.89 14.59
N ALA A 216 -13.93 -16.69 14.98
CA ALA A 216 -14.62 -16.54 16.25
C ALA A 216 -13.75 -16.87 17.48
N LEU A 217 -12.60 -17.52 17.30
CA LEU A 217 -11.69 -17.82 18.41
C LEU A 217 -11.09 -16.52 19.00
N PRO A 218 -10.82 -16.47 20.31
CA PRO A 218 -10.15 -15.34 20.95
C PRO A 218 -8.87 -14.96 20.22
N TYR A 219 -8.62 -13.66 20.06
CA TYR A 219 -7.49 -13.06 19.33
C TYR A 219 -7.44 -13.32 17.81
N VAL A 220 -8.05 -14.37 17.26
CA VAL A 220 -8.06 -14.60 15.81
C VAL A 220 -8.81 -13.49 15.07
N SER A 221 -9.83 -12.90 15.70
CA SER A 221 -10.55 -11.74 15.17
C SER A 221 -9.73 -10.45 15.05
N THR A 222 -8.46 -10.44 15.49
CA THR A 222 -7.50 -9.35 15.21
C THR A 222 -6.58 -9.66 14.03
N ILE A 223 -6.59 -10.90 13.52
CA ILE A 223 -5.81 -11.32 12.35
C ILE A 223 -6.56 -10.89 11.09
N ARG A 224 -5.85 -10.21 10.19
CA ARG A 224 -6.35 -9.70 8.92
C ARG A 224 -5.64 -10.35 7.74
N ASN A 225 -6.31 -10.37 6.60
CA ASN A 225 -5.82 -10.84 5.31
C ASN A 225 -5.54 -12.35 5.32
N PRO A 226 -6.58 -13.21 5.27
CA PRO A 226 -6.43 -14.66 5.28
C PRO A 226 -5.46 -15.17 4.20
N ALA A 227 -5.36 -14.51 3.04
CA ALA A 227 -4.38 -14.87 2.01
C ALA A 227 -2.91 -14.93 2.52
N LYS A 228 -2.56 -14.33 3.67
CA LYS A 228 -1.23 -14.48 4.27
C LYS A 228 -0.88 -15.91 4.70
N PHE A 229 -1.86 -16.80 4.87
CA PHE A 229 -1.57 -18.23 5.07
C PHE A 229 -0.83 -18.85 3.88
N MET A 230 -0.85 -18.20 2.71
CA MET A 230 -0.02 -18.56 1.56
C MET A 230 1.47 -18.54 1.88
N HIS A 231 1.95 -17.66 2.77
CA HIS A 231 3.36 -17.67 3.19
C HIS A 231 3.73 -18.96 3.93
N ILE A 232 2.83 -19.48 4.77
CA ILE A 232 3.06 -20.75 5.48
C ILE A 232 3.06 -21.92 4.48
N LEU A 233 2.16 -21.86 3.50
CA LEU A 233 2.11 -22.81 2.39
C LEU A 233 3.41 -22.79 1.57
N GLU A 234 3.90 -21.63 1.15
CA GLU A 234 5.17 -21.46 0.43
C GLU A 234 6.35 -22.05 1.22
N TRP A 235 6.43 -21.75 2.52
CA TRP A 235 7.42 -22.33 3.42
C TRP A 235 7.35 -23.85 3.47
N ALA A 236 6.15 -24.42 3.60
CA ALA A 236 5.94 -25.87 3.59
C ALA A 236 6.35 -26.49 2.25
N LEU A 237 6.01 -25.85 1.13
CA LEU A 237 6.38 -26.30 -0.22
C LEU A 237 7.90 -26.29 -0.43
N VAL A 238 8.62 -25.29 0.05
CA VAL A 238 10.09 -25.24 -0.03
C VAL A 238 10.73 -26.38 0.78
N ILE A 239 10.18 -26.69 1.96
CA ILE A 239 10.67 -27.81 2.78
C ILE A 239 10.39 -29.16 2.08
N LEU A 240 9.20 -29.34 1.53
CA LEU A 240 8.85 -30.54 0.75
C LEU A 240 9.71 -30.68 -0.51
N PHE A 241 9.98 -29.58 -1.19
CA PHE A 241 10.92 -29.52 -2.31
C PHE A 241 12.32 -29.94 -1.88
N ALA A 242 12.82 -29.48 -0.73
CA ALA A 242 14.12 -29.91 -0.22
C ALA A 242 14.18 -31.43 0.03
N TYR A 243 13.12 -32.02 0.58
CA TYR A 243 12.99 -33.49 0.68
C TYR A 243 12.95 -34.15 -0.70
N GLY A 244 12.20 -33.58 -1.66
CA GLY A 244 12.11 -34.08 -3.03
C GLY A 244 13.44 -34.07 -3.75
N ALA A 245 14.17 -32.96 -3.70
CA ALA A 245 15.51 -32.82 -4.24
C ALA A 245 16.48 -33.80 -3.58
N HIS A 246 16.45 -33.92 -2.24
CA HIS A 246 17.26 -34.89 -1.51
C HIS A 246 16.97 -36.33 -1.93
N GLY A 247 15.69 -36.72 -2.01
CA GLY A 247 15.28 -38.06 -2.41
C GLY A 247 15.63 -38.38 -3.86
N LEU A 248 15.47 -37.41 -4.76
CA LEU A 248 15.88 -37.52 -6.16
C LEU A 248 17.40 -37.78 -6.24
N TRP A 249 18.19 -37.00 -5.51
CA TRP A 249 19.65 -37.11 -5.48
C TRP A 249 20.12 -38.46 -4.95
N GLN A 250 19.58 -38.85 -3.79
CA GLN A 250 19.92 -40.11 -3.13
C GLN A 250 19.60 -41.31 -4.02
N ARG A 251 18.39 -41.36 -4.57
CA ARG A 251 17.93 -42.56 -5.30
C ARG A 251 18.53 -42.69 -6.69
N TYR A 252 18.63 -41.59 -7.44
CA TYR A 252 18.91 -41.69 -8.88
C TYR A 252 20.23 -41.06 -9.30
N ILE A 253 20.89 -40.26 -8.46
CA ILE A 253 22.15 -39.62 -8.84
C ILE A 253 23.32 -40.29 -8.12
N LEU A 254 23.24 -40.44 -6.80
CA LEU A 254 24.32 -41.03 -6.00
C LEU A 254 24.36 -42.56 -6.10
N ASN A 255 23.20 -43.23 -6.07
CA ASN A 255 23.11 -44.69 -6.05
C ASN A 255 22.85 -45.31 -7.43
N ALA A 256 23.04 -44.56 -8.52
CA ALA A 256 22.89 -45.05 -9.88
C ALA A 256 24.23 -45.53 -10.47
N ALA A 257 24.17 -46.58 -11.29
CA ALA A 257 25.34 -47.07 -12.02
C ALA A 257 25.91 -45.99 -12.98
N PRO A 258 27.22 -46.05 -13.31
CA PRO A 258 27.84 -45.10 -14.23
C PRO A 258 27.10 -45.04 -15.56
N ALA A 259 26.69 -43.84 -15.96
CA ALA A 259 25.86 -43.64 -17.13
C ALA A 259 26.64 -43.70 -18.46
N ARG A 260 26.08 -44.46 -19.41
CA ARG A 260 26.51 -44.52 -20.82
C ARG A 260 25.99 -43.29 -21.59
N ASP A 261 25.97 -43.37 -22.92
CA ASP A 261 25.24 -42.42 -23.77
C ASP A 261 23.80 -42.16 -23.28
N LEU A 262 23.30 -40.93 -23.47
CA LEU A 262 22.00 -40.49 -22.93
C LEU A 262 20.82 -41.32 -23.47
N VAL A 263 20.80 -41.58 -24.79
CA VAL A 263 19.70 -42.30 -25.43
C VAL A 263 19.70 -43.75 -24.96
N ALA A 264 20.87 -44.38 -24.94
CA ALA A 264 21.01 -45.74 -24.44
C ALA A 264 20.62 -45.86 -22.95
N GLN A 265 20.97 -44.86 -22.13
CA GLN A 265 20.62 -44.83 -20.71
C GLN A 265 19.09 -44.71 -20.51
N LEU A 266 18.43 -43.83 -21.27
CA LEU A 266 16.99 -43.64 -21.20
C LEU A 266 16.22 -44.88 -21.68
N GLN A 267 16.61 -45.47 -22.81
CA GLN A 267 15.99 -46.70 -23.33
C GLN A 267 16.18 -47.86 -22.34
N GLY A 268 17.40 -48.05 -21.84
CA GLY A 268 17.73 -49.11 -20.90
C GLY A 268 17.01 -48.95 -19.56
N TRP A 269 16.88 -47.72 -19.06
CA TRP A 269 16.09 -47.42 -17.88
C TRP A 269 14.60 -47.69 -18.13
N TRP A 270 14.03 -47.19 -19.24
CA TRP A 270 12.59 -47.35 -19.53
C TRP A 270 12.17 -48.81 -19.69
N ALA A 271 13.02 -49.63 -20.32
CA ALA A 271 12.79 -51.07 -20.43
C ALA A 271 12.70 -51.78 -19.06
N LYS A 272 13.42 -51.27 -18.06
CA LYS A 272 13.45 -51.81 -16.69
C LYS A 272 12.48 -51.08 -15.74
N ALA A 273 12.04 -49.88 -16.12
CA ALA A 273 11.17 -49.04 -15.31
C ALA A 273 9.81 -49.72 -15.14
N THR A 274 9.60 -50.35 -13.98
CA THR A 274 8.33 -50.91 -13.56
C THR A 274 7.91 -50.27 -12.23
N GLY A 275 6.60 -50.20 -11.96
CA GLY A 275 6.10 -49.60 -10.72
C GLY A 275 5.99 -48.07 -10.74
N PHE A 276 6.48 -47.41 -9.69
CA PHE A 276 6.21 -46.00 -9.39
C PHE A 276 6.76 -45.04 -10.45
N ASP A 277 8.01 -45.20 -10.86
CA ASP A 277 8.70 -44.24 -11.73
C ASP A 277 8.05 -44.17 -13.11
N ARG A 278 7.64 -45.32 -13.66
CA ARG A 278 6.88 -45.39 -14.92
C ARG A 278 5.50 -44.74 -14.79
N ARG A 279 4.80 -44.96 -13.67
CA ARG A 279 3.50 -44.30 -13.41
C ARG A 279 3.66 -42.79 -13.22
N TRP A 280 4.74 -42.34 -12.60
CA TRP A 280 5.04 -40.92 -12.46
C TRP A 280 5.23 -40.29 -13.84
N VAL A 281 6.06 -40.87 -14.71
CA VAL A 281 6.26 -40.35 -16.07
C VAL A 281 4.98 -40.36 -16.89
N LEU A 282 4.23 -41.46 -16.89
CA LEU A 282 2.93 -41.52 -17.59
C LEU A 282 1.93 -40.52 -17.02
N GLY A 283 1.91 -40.33 -15.70
CA GLY A 283 1.09 -39.32 -15.03
C GLY A 283 1.50 -37.89 -15.39
N SER A 284 2.80 -37.61 -15.51
CA SER A 284 3.31 -36.32 -15.98
C SER A 284 2.91 -36.05 -17.44
N LEU A 285 3.01 -37.05 -18.33
CA LEU A 285 2.58 -36.93 -19.72
C LEU A 285 1.06 -36.72 -19.81
N LEU A 286 0.27 -37.45 -19.01
CA LEU A 286 -1.17 -37.25 -18.92
C LEU A 286 -1.50 -35.83 -18.41
N ALA A 287 -0.79 -35.34 -17.39
CA ALA A 287 -0.98 -34.00 -16.86
C ALA A 287 -0.66 -32.91 -17.90
N ILE A 288 0.40 -33.07 -18.70
CA ILE A 288 0.69 -32.20 -19.84
C ILE A 288 -0.46 -32.24 -20.85
N GLY A 289 -0.92 -33.44 -21.23
CA GLY A 289 -2.04 -33.59 -22.17
C GLY A 289 -3.31 -32.92 -21.67
N LEU A 290 -3.65 -33.10 -20.40
CA LEU A 290 -4.78 -32.43 -19.74
C LEU A 290 -4.60 -30.92 -19.68
N ALA A 291 -3.38 -30.42 -19.44
CA ALA A 291 -3.08 -28.99 -19.46
C ALA A 291 -3.28 -28.40 -20.86
N VAL A 292 -2.85 -29.08 -21.92
CA VAL A 292 -3.08 -28.67 -23.32
C VAL A 292 -4.57 -28.68 -23.65
N VAL A 293 -5.31 -29.74 -23.31
CA VAL A 293 -6.76 -29.80 -23.54
C VAL A 293 -7.49 -28.69 -22.78
N SER A 294 -7.11 -28.45 -21.52
CA SER A 294 -7.68 -27.38 -20.69
C SER A 294 -7.36 -26.01 -21.27
N TRP A 295 -6.15 -25.81 -21.80
CA TRP A 295 -5.76 -24.57 -22.47
C TRP A 295 -6.59 -24.31 -23.72
N LEU A 296 -6.84 -25.34 -24.54
CA LEU A 296 -7.71 -25.24 -25.71
C LEU A 296 -9.17 -24.96 -25.32
N ALA A 297 -9.68 -25.63 -24.27
CA ALA A 297 -11.02 -25.38 -23.75
C ALA A 297 -11.17 -23.96 -23.19
N TYR A 298 -10.17 -23.48 -22.45
CA TYR A 298 -10.11 -22.11 -21.94
C TYR A 298 -10.07 -21.09 -23.08
N SER A 299 -9.27 -21.36 -24.12
CA SER A 299 -9.17 -20.53 -25.32
C SER A 299 -10.48 -20.47 -26.12
N LYS A 300 -11.37 -21.46 -26.00
CA LYS A 300 -12.71 -21.42 -26.63
C LYS A 300 -13.71 -20.51 -25.88
N GLN A 301 -13.49 -20.23 -24.60
CA GLN A 301 -14.39 -19.39 -23.78
C GLN A 301 -14.10 -17.89 -23.91
N GLN A 302 -13.28 -17.48 -24.90
CA GLN A 302 -12.80 -16.12 -25.04
C GLN A 302 -13.92 -15.08 -25.17
N THR A 303 -15.01 -15.38 -25.88
CA THR A 303 -16.11 -14.42 -26.08
C THR A 303 -16.82 -14.07 -24.77
N VAL A 304 -17.16 -15.09 -23.97
CA VAL A 304 -17.85 -14.91 -22.69
C VAL A 304 -16.94 -14.20 -21.68
N LEU A 305 -15.67 -14.61 -21.63
CA LEU A 305 -14.72 -14.00 -20.70
C LEU A 305 -14.38 -12.55 -21.08
N ALA A 306 -14.23 -12.25 -22.38
CA ALA A 306 -14.02 -10.88 -22.85
C ALA A 306 -15.18 -9.95 -22.50
N ALA A 307 -16.43 -10.42 -22.62
CA ALA A 307 -17.61 -9.64 -22.24
C ALA A 307 -17.62 -9.32 -20.75
N ASN A 308 -17.35 -10.30 -19.89
CA ASN A 308 -17.26 -10.11 -18.44
C ASN A 308 -16.13 -9.14 -18.06
N LEU A 309 -14.96 -9.26 -18.71
CA LEU A 309 -13.83 -8.36 -18.46
C LEU A 309 -14.11 -6.93 -18.96
N ALA A 310 -14.80 -6.77 -20.08
CA ALA A 310 -15.20 -5.45 -20.57
C ALA A 310 -16.16 -4.77 -19.58
N GLN A 311 -17.16 -5.50 -19.07
CA GLN A 311 -18.04 -5.00 -18.02
C GLN A 311 -17.26 -4.58 -16.76
N MET A 312 -16.26 -5.36 -16.34
CA MET A 312 -15.41 -4.97 -15.22
C MET A 312 -14.65 -3.67 -15.46
N HIS A 313 -14.10 -3.46 -16.66
CA HIS A 313 -13.42 -2.21 -17.00
C HIS A 313 -14.37 -1.01 -17.06
N GLU A 314 -15.61 -1.20 -17.54
CA GLU A 314 -16.63 -0.14 -17.52
C GLU A 314 -16.99 0.27 -16.09
N LEU A 315 -17.15 -0.71 -15.19
CA LEU A 315 -17.42 -0.45 -13.78
C LEU A 315 -16.26 0.28 -13.08
N GLU A 316 -15.02 -0.02 -13.44
CA GLU A 316 -13.85 0.69 -12.93
C GLU A 316 -13.77 2.14 -13.40
N SER A 317 -14.01 2.38 -14.70
CA SER A 317 -14.09 3.73 -15.24
C SER A 317 -15.22 4.52 -14.58
N ALA A 318 -16.39 3.90 -14.39
CA ALA A 318 -17.51 4.51 -13.68
C ALA A 318 -17.17 4.84 -12.22
N GLN A 319 -16.47 3.96 -11.51
CA GLN A 319 -15.99 4.25 -10.16
C GLN A 319 -15.10 5.50 -10.12
N ARG A 320 -14.23 5.69 -11.11
CA ARG A 320 -13.34 6.85 -11.24
C ARG A 320 -14.05 8.13 -11.74
N GLY A 321 -15.33 8.04 -12.09
CA GLY A 321 -16.09 9.16 -12.68
C GLY A 321 -15.69 9.47 -14.11
N GLU A 322 -15.06 8.51 -14.81
CA GLU A 322 -14.73 8.63 -16.23
C GLU A 322 -15.99 8.47 -17.10
N ALA A 323 -15.99 9.09 -18.28
CA ALA A 323 -17.08 8.93 -19.24
C ALA A 323 -17.13 7.48 -19.79
N PRO A 324 -18.32 6.94 -20.11
CA PRO A 324 -18.44 5.60 -20.67
C PRO A 324 -17.61 5.44 -21.95
N ASN A 325 -16.75 4.40 -21.99
CA ASN A 325 -15.94 4.07 -23.16
C ASN A 325 -15.95 2.55 -23.45
N PRO A 326 -17.04 2.02 -24.02
CA PRO A 326 -17.18 0.58 -24.27
C PRO A 326 -16.11 0.02 -25.21
N ALA A 327 -15.68 0.80 -26.20
CA ALA A 327 -14.64 0.40 -27.15
C ALA A 327 -13.27 0.24 -26.47
N GLY A 328 -12.90 1.19 -25.59
CA GLY A 328 -11.70 1.10 -24.77
C GLY A 328 -11.73 -0.08 -23.80
N ALA A 329 -12.87 -0.28 -23.12
CA ALA A 329 -13.08 -1.41 -22.21
C ALA A 329 -12.94 -2.76 -22.93
N ALA A 330 -13.52 -2.90 -24.12
CA ALA A 330 -13.40 -4.10 -24.95
C ALA A 330 -11.95 -4.36 -25.41
N ALA A 331 -11.21 -3.30 -25.77
CA ALA A 331 -9.80 -3.40 -26.16
C ALA A 331 -8.91 -3.88 -24.98
N LEU A 332 -9.10 -3.31 -23.80
CA LEU A 332 -8.41 -3.72 -22.57
C LEU A 332 -8.75 -5.16 -22.20
N ALA A 333 -10.03 -5.52 -22.23
CA ALA A 333 -10.50 -6.88 -21.97
C ALA A 333 -9.85 -7.91 -22.91
N LYS A 334 -9.76 -7.59 -24.21
CA LYS A 334 -9.10 -8.43 -25.21
C LYS A 334 -7.60 -8.60 -24.93
N ALA A 335 -6.90 -7.51 -24.61
CA ALA A 335 -5.48 -7.58 -24.28
C ALA A 335 -5.24 -8.45 -23.04
N GLN A 336 -6.06 -8.27 -21.99
CA GLN A 336 -5.96 -9.00 -20.73
C GLN A 336 -6.27 -10.50 -20.88
N LEU A 337 -7.26 -10.82 -21.70
CA LEU A 337 -7.60 -12.20 -22.05
C LEU A 337 -6.48 -12.88 -22.85
N ASN A 338 -5.93 -12.20 -23.87
CA ASN A 338 -4.81 -12.72 -24.65
C ASN A 338 -3.59 -12.99 -23.76
N PHE A 339 -3.31 -12.08 -22.84
CA PHE A 339 -2.26 -12.26 -21.84
C PHE A 339 -2.50 -13.51 -20.99
N SER A 340 -3.68 -13.62 -20.36
CA SER A 340 -4.05 -14.74 -19.48
C SER A 340 -3.97 -16.09 -20.19
N VAL A 341 -4.56 -16.20 -21.39
CA VAL A 341 -4.47 -17.42 -22.22
C VAL A 341 -3.02 -17.71 -22.61
N GLY A 342 -2.22 -16.69 -22.90
CA GLY A 342 -0.79 -16.83 -23.18
C GLY A 342 0.02 -17.36 -21.98
N GLN A 343 -0.36 -17.01 -20.74
CA GLN A 343 0.31 -17.52 -19.54
C GLN A 343 0.18 -19.03 -19.40
N VAL A 344 -0.98 -19.62 -19.73
CA VAL A 344 -1.16 -21.07 -19.71
C VAL A 344 -0.24 -21.76 -20.73
N GLY A 345 -0.10 -21.19 -21.93
CA GLY A 345 0.83 -21.68 -22.94
C GLY A 345 2.28 -21.62 -22.48
N LYS A 346 2.71 -20.49 -21.91
CA LYS A 346 4.06 -20.33 -21.35
C LYS A 346 4.34 -21.28 -20.18
N PHE A 347 3.36 -21.50 -19.32
CA PHE A 347 3.43 -22.53 -18.26
C PHE A 347 3.76 -23.90 -18.85
N ILE A 348 3.06 -24.35 -19.90
CA ILE A 348 3.33 -25.64 -20.54
C ILE A 348 4.75 -25.68 -21.12
N VAL A 349 5.18 -24.61 -21.81
CA VAL A 349 6.52 -24.52 -22.42
C VAL A 349 7.64 -24.57 -21.37
N ILE A 350 7.46 -23.93 -20.21
CA ILE A 350 8.42 -23.94 -19.11
C ILE A 350 8.41 -25.30 -18.37
N LEU A 351 7.24 -25.93 -18.26
CA LEU A 351 7.06 -27.20 -17.56
C LEU A 351 7.77 -28.37 -18.27
N LEU A 352 7.71 -28.40 -19.59
CA LEU A 352 8.29 -29.47 -20.42
C LEU A 352 9.78 -29.74 -20.15
N PRO A 353 10.71 -28.76 -20.25
CA PRO A 353 12.12 -28.99 -19.98
C PRO A 353 12.39 -29.37 -18.52
N GLN A 354 11.62 -28.85 -17.56
CA GLN A 354 11.77 -29.22 -16.15
C GLN A 354 11.42 -30.69 -15.91
N LEU A 355 10.29 -31.16 -16.44
CA LEU A 355 9.91 -32.57 -16.37
C LEU A 355 10.90 -33.45 -17.13
N ALA A 356 11.39 -33.02 -18.29
CA ALA A 356 12.43 -33.74 -19.04
C ALA A 356 13.71 -33.90 -18.21
N LEU A 357 14.18 -32.84 -17.54
CA LEU A 357 15.35 -32.90 -16.66
C LEU A 357 15.14 -33.87 -15.48
N VAL A 358 13.95 -33.89 -14.88
CA VAL A 358 13.62 -34.85 -13.81
C VAL A 358 13.58 -36.29 -14.33
N ILE A 359 13.05 -36.53 -15.53
CA ILE A 359 13.05 -37.85 -16.18
C ILE A 359 14.47 -38.31 -16.50
N VAL A 360 15.32 -37.42 -17.02
CA VAL A 360 16.74 -37.70 -17.26
C VAL A 360 17.44 -38.04 -15.94
N ALA A 361 17.10 -37.35 -14.85
CA ALA A 361 17.61 -37.69 -13.53
C ALA A 361 17.18 -39.10 -13.09
N PHE A 362 15.90 -39.49 -13.27
CA PHE A 362 15.43 -40.86 -12.94
C PHE A 362 16.17 -41.96 -13.69
N SER A 363 16.62 -41.68 -14.92
CA SER A 363 17.38 -42.65 -15.70
C SER A 363 18.76 -42.97 -15.12
N GLY A 364 19.23 -42.17 -14.16
CA GLY A 364 20.58 -42.27 -13.61
C GLY A 364 21.66 -41.63 -14.49
N TYR A 365 21.28 -40.96 -15.60
CA TYR A 365 22.23 -40.32 -16.52
C TYR A 365 23.20 -39.35 -15.82
N PHE A 366 22.70 -38.64 -14.81
CA PHE A 366 23.48 -37.68 -14.05
C PHE A 366 24.39 -38.29 -12.96
N SER A 367 24.56 -39.61 -12.92
CA SER A 367 25.44 -40.26 -11.94
C SER A 367 26.92 -39.87 -12.10
N GLY A 368 27.70 -40.04 -11.03
CA GLY A 368 29.14 -39.78 -11.02
C GLY A 368 29.50 -38.32 -11.31
N ALA A 369 30.40 -38.10 -12.29
CA ALA A 369 30.92 -36.78 -12.64
C ALA A 369 29.84 -35.80 -13.13
N ARG A 370 28.71 -36.30 -13.64
CA ARG A 370 27.60 -35.48 -14.16
C ARG A 370 26.65 -34.96 -13.06
N SER A 371 26.86 -35.34 -11.80
CA SER A 371 26.01 -34.90 -10.69
C SER A 371 26.00 -33.37 -10.54
N LYS A 372 27.17 -32.72 -10.69
CA LYS A 372 27.25 -31.25 -10.69
C LYS A 372 26.46 -30.62 -11.84
N LEU A 373 26.47 -31.24 -13.02
CA LEU A 373 25.71 -30.76 -14.17
C LEU A 373 24.20 -30.81 -13.90
N ALA A 374 23.70 -31.86 -13.26
CA ALA A 374 22.30 -31.92 -12.84
C ALA A 374 21.91 -30.75 -11.93
N ALA A 375 22.80 -30.39 -10.99
CA ALA A 375 22.53 -29.33 -10.03
C ALA A 375 22.44 -27.97 -10.73
N VAL A 376 23.37 -27.74 -11.68
CA VAL A 376 23.37 -26.54 -12.51
C VAL A 376 22.13 -26.47 -13.40
N LEU A 377 21.76 -27.55 -14.10
CA LEU A 377 20.62 -27.54 -15.02
C LEU A 377 19.28 -27.40 -14.30
N LEU A 378 19.06 -28.15 -13.22
CA LEU A 378 17.84 -28.04 -12.41
C LEU A 378 17.76 -26.68 -11.71
N GLY A 379 18.89 -26.17 -11.21
CA GLY A 379 18.98 -24.84 -10.62
C GLY A 379 18.70 -23.73 -11.64
N ALA A 380 19.27 -23.81 -12.84
CA ALA A 380 19.02 -22.86 -13.92
C ALA A 380 17.55 -22.87 -14.35
N ALA A 381 16.94 -24.05 -14.47
CA ALA A 381 15.52 -24.17 -14.80
C ALA A 381 14.62 -23.54 -13.71
N LEU A 382 14.95 -23.74 -12.43
CA LEU A 382 14.25 -23.10 -11.31
C LEU A 382 14.39 -21.57 -11.34
N VAL A 383 15.60 -21.06 -11.55
CA VAL A 383 15.87 -19.61 -11.61
C VAL A 383 15.18 -18.96 -12.80
N ALA A 384 15.17 -19.61 -13.96
CA ALA A 384 14.48 -19.10 -15.16
C ALA A 384 12.97 -19.00 -14.94
N ASP A 385 12.37 -20.03 -14.34
CA ASP A 385 10.96 -20.09 -14.01
C ASP A 385 10.53 -19.02 -12.99
N LEU A 386 11.23 -18.95 -11.86
CA LEU A 386 10.97 -17.92 -10.85
C LEU A 386 11.26 -16.51 -11.37
N GLY A 387 12.33 -16.32 -12.14
CA GLY A 387 12.67 -15.04 -12.75
C GLY A 387 11.58 -14.55 -13.70
N TYR A 388 11.03 -15.45 -14.53
CA TYR A 388 9.90 -15.15 -15.39
C TYR A 388 8.69 -14.68 -14.58
N ALA A 389 8.25 -15.47 -13.59
CA ALA A 389 7.08 -15.16 -12.79
C ALA A 389 7.22 -13.86 -11.97
N ASN A 390 8.45 -13.50 -11.60
CA ASN A 390 8.73 -12.31 -10.78
C ASN A 390 9.02 -11.04 -11.58
N THR A 391 9.19 -11.11 -12.90
CA THR A 391 9.55 -9.95 -13.74
C THR A 391 8.61 -8.74 -13.54
N PRO A 392 7.27 -8.88 -13.44
CA PRO A 392 6.36 -7.74 -13.25
C PRO A 392 6.58 -6.99 -11.93
N TRP A 393 7.13 -7.66 -10.93
CA TRP A 393 7.36 -7.09 -9.59
C TRP A 393 8.65 -6.26 -9.52
N ILE A 394 9.53 -6.39 -10.51
CA ILE A 394 10.76 -5.61 -10.60
C ILE A 394 10.43 -4.25 -11.21
N ILE A 395 10.21 -3.25 -10.36
CA ILE A 395 10.04 -1.85 -10.78
C ILE A 395 11.40 -1.17 -10.76
N THR A 396 11.82 -0.66 -11.91
CA THR A 396 13.00 0.18 -12.03
C THR A 396 12.59 1.57 -12.51
N TYR A 397 13.08 2.61 -11.84
CA TYR A 397 12.93 3.99 -12.29
C TYR A 397 14.21 4.47 -12.94
N ASN A 398 14.10 5.14 -14.08
CA ASN A 398 15.19 5.95 -14.60
C ASN A 398 15.35 7.17 -13.70
N TRP A 399 16.40 7.21 -12.88
CA TRP A 399 16.60 8.28 -11.91
C TRP A 399 16.74 9.66 -12.56
N LYS A 400 17.26 9.74 -13.80
CA LYS A 400 17.37 11.01 -14.53
C LYS A 400 15.99 11.55 -14.88
N GLU A 401 15.10 10.70 -15.37
CA GLU A 401 13.73 11.10 -15.68
C GLU A 401 12.95 11.40 -14.39
N LYS A 402 13.06 10.50 -13.39
CA LYS A 402 12.27 10.56 -12.15
C LYS A 402 12.65 11.73 -11.24
N TYR A 403 13.89 12.19 -11.25
CA TYR A 403 14.37 13.24 -10.33
C TYR A 403 14.94 14.47 -11.02
N LEU A 404 15.69 14.32 -12.13
CA LEU A 404 16.25 15.48 -12.83
C LEU A 404 15.20 16.13 -13.74
N GLU A 405 14.66 15.39 -14.70
CA GLU A 405 13.64 15.90 -15.62
C GLU A 405 12.35 16.27 -14.88
N ALA A 406 11.79 15.35 -14.08
CA ALA A 406 10.59 15.61 -13.28
C ALA A 406 10.78 16.76 -12.28
N GLY A 407 12.00 16.93 -11.76
CA GLY A 407 12.36 17.98 -10.82
C GLY A 407 12.68 19.33 -11.47
N ASP A 408 12.77 19.39 -12.80
CA ASP A 408 13.08 20.60 -13.57
C ASP A 408 11.79 21.33 -13.93
N ASN A 409 11.17 21.93 -12.91
CA ASN A 409 9.95 22.68 -13.08
C ASN A 409 9.87 23.84 -12.06
N PRO A 410 9.16 24.95 -12.36
CA PRO A 410 9.17 26.18 -11.58
C PRO A 410 8.60 26.04 -10.17
N VAL A 411 7.55 25.23 -9.96
CA VAL A 411 6.98 25.01 -8.61
C VAL A 411 8.01 24.32 -7.72
N ILE A 412 8.59 23.23 -8.22
CA ILE A 412 9.60 22.46 -7.50
C ILE A 412 10.84 23.33 -7.30
N ALA A 413 11.32 24.07 -8.31
CA ALA A 413 12.45 24.99 -8.20
C ALA A 413 12.25 26.08 -7.13
N PHE A 414 11.05 26.64 -7.00
CA PHE A 414 10.70 27.58 -5.95
C PHE A 414 10.77 26.92 -4.56
N LEU A 415 10.16 25.75 -4.40
CA LEU A 415 10.08 25.06 -3.11
C LEU A 415 11.43 24.53 -2.59
N LYS A 416 12.45 24.32 -3.46
CA LYS A 416 13.82 23.96 -3.01
C LYS A 416 14.63 25.16 -2.53
N GLN A 417 14.12 26.39 -2.65
CA GLN A 417 14.82 27.56 -2.13
C GLN A 417 14.64 27.58 -0.61
N LYS A 418 15.74 27.32 0.12
CA LYS A 418 15.76 27.22 1.59
C LYS A 418 14.63 26.32 2.15
N PRO A 419 14.60 25.04 1.74
CA PRO A 419 13.43 24.20 1.99
C PRO A 419 13.21 23.91 3.48
N TYR A 420 14.20 24.20 4.33
CA TYR A 420 14.13 24.07 5.78
C TYR A 420 13.36 25.21 6.48
N GLU A 421 13.12 26.36 5.84
CA GLU A 421 12.43 27.50 6.47
C GLU A 421 10.90 27.35 6.48
N HIS A 422 10.35 26.55 5.56
CA HIS A 422 8.92 26.49 5.28
C HIS A 422 8.45 25.07 4.95
N ARG A 423 7.22 24.74 5.31
CA ARG A 423 6.52 23.54 4.80
C ARG A 423 5.53 23.89 3.69
N VAL A 424 5.31 22.91 2.82
CA VAL A 424 4.26 22.91 1.79
C VAL A 424 3.20 21.84 2.08
N ALA A 425 1.93 22.14 1.81
CA ALA A 425 0.83 21.18 1.82
C ALA A 425 -0.09 21.37 0.62
N ILE A 426 -0.94 20.39 0.35
CA ILE A 426 -2.14 20.61 -0.45
C ILE A 426 -3.24 21.23 0.44
N ALA A 427 -4.07 22.11 -0.12
CA ALA A 427 -5.11 22.83 0.61
C ALA A 427 -6.37 21.97 0.88
N ASP A 428 -6.20 20.73 1.35
CA ASP A 428 -7.31 19.86 1.74
C ASP A 428 -8.03 20.40 2.99
N PRO A 429 -9.36 20.25 3.10
CA PRO A 429 -10.28 19.56 2.18
C PRO A 429 -10.86 20.45 1.07
N PHE A 430 -10.28 21.61 0.80
CA PHE A 430 -10.82 22.61 -0.14
C PHE A 430 -10.49 22.35 -1.61
N ILE A 431 -9.96 21.16 -1.94
CA ILE A 431 -9.65 20.77 -3.33
C ILE A 431 -10.87 20.06 -3.93
N PRO A 432 -11.55 20.66 -4.93
CA PRO A 432 -12.64 19.98 -5.63
C PRO A 432 -12.13 18.79 -6.44
N SER A 433 -12.96 17.74 -6.59
CA SER A 433 -12.61 16.49 -7.29
C SER A 433 -12.07 16.68 -8.71
N GLN A 434 -12.51 17.74 -9.40
CA GLN A 434 -12.04 18.10 -10.74
C GLN A 434 -10.55 18.46 -10.83
N TYR A 435 -9.92 18.79 -9.70
CA TYR A 435 -8.48 19.06 -9.60
C TYR A 435 -7.72 17.83 -9.08
N GLY A 436 -8.30 16.62 -9.16
CA GLY A 436 -7.72 15.38 -8.63
C GLY A 436 -6.33 15.04 -9.18
N LEU A 437 -5.97 15.54 -10.37
CA LEU A 437 -4.60 15.42 -10.90
C LEU A 437 -3.57 16.06 -9.97
N LEU A 438 -3.87 17.22 -9.37
CA LEU A 438 -2.98 17.84 -8.39
C LEU A 438 -2.77 16.93 -7.18
N SER A 439 -3.86 16.39 -6.61
CA SER A 439 -3.78 15.47 -5.47
C SER A 439 -2.97 14.21 -5.80
N GLN A 440 -3.12 13.68 -7.02
CA GLN A 440 -2.37 12.52 -7.50
C GLN A 440 -0.87 12.83 -7.67
N VAL A 441 -0.53 13.90 -8.39
CA VAL A 441 0.87 14.31 -8.60
C VAL A 441 1.53 14.66 -7.27
N TYR A 442 0.83 15.41 -6.41
CA TYR A 442 1.31 15.75 -5.07
C TYR A 442 1.56 14.50 -4.21
N GLY A 443 0.57 13.61 -4.13
CA GLY A 443 0.59 12.44 -3.26
C GLY A 443 1.49 11.29 -3.73
N ILE A 444 1.74 11.18 -5.04
CA ILE A 444 2.56 10.11 -5.63
C ILE A 444 3.93 10.65 -6.06
N GLU A 445 3.95 11.63 -6.96
CA GLU A 445 5.20 12.08 -7.58
C GLU A 445 5.99 13.02 -6.67
N TRP A 446 5.34 13.92 -5.94
CA TRP A 446 6.06 14.94 -5.18
C TRP A 446 6.42 14.45 -3.78
N THR A 447 5.44 14.06 -2.96
CA THR A 447 5.69 13.68 -1.56
C THR A 447 6.49 12.38 -1.39
N GLN A 448 6.32 11.40 -2.30
CA GLN A 448 7.06 10.13 -2.23
C GLN A 448 8.43 10.19 -2.91
N HIS A 449 8.65 11.15 -3.82
CA HIS A 449 9.90 11.25 -4.59
C HIS A 449 10.51 12.65 -4.49
N LEU A 450 10.01 13.63 -5.26
CA LEU A 450 10.72 14.90 -5.45
C LEU A 450 10.99 15.65 -4.13
N PHE A 451 10.06 15.63 -3.19
CA PHE A 451 10.22 16.31 -1.90
C PHE A 451 11.29 15.65 -1.04
N GLN A 452 11.37 14.32 -1.03
CA GLN A 452 12.43 13.61 -0.32
C GLN A 452 13.80 13.86 -0.98
N TYR A 453 13.85 13.81 -2.32
CA TYR A 453 15.09 14.01 -3.08
C TYR A 453 15.64 15.43 -2.94
N PHE A 454 14.78 16.45 -2.99
CA PHE A 454 15.16 17.86 -2.87
C PHE A 454 15.05 18.43 -1.44
N ASN A 455 14.79 17.56 -0.45
CA ASN A 455 14.61 17.93 0.95
C ASN A 455 13.52 19.00 1.20
N ILE A 456 12.51 19.08 0.32
CA ILE A 456 11.35 19.97 0.45
C ILE A 456 10.49 19.47 1.61
N GLN A 457 10.29 20.32 2.62
CA GLN A 457 9.57 19.93 3.82
C GLN A 457 8.05 19.98 3.59
N THR A 458 7.34 18.96 4.05
CA THR A 458 5.87 18.90 3.97
C THR A 458 5.28 18.38 5.27
N ILE A 459 4.03 18.76 5.55
CA ILE A 459 3.23 18.16 6.64
C ILE A 459 2.48 16.91 6.18
N SER A 460 2.44 16.65 4.88
CA SER A 460 1.72 15.51 4.32
C SER A 460 2.51 14.24 4.55
N ILE A 461 1.82 13.24 5.10
CA ILE A 461 2.40 11.95 5.40
C ILE A 461 1.89 10.96 4.36
N VAL A 462 2.81 10.39 3.58
CA VAL A 462 2.49 9.40 2.54
C VAL A 462 1.79 8.18 3.14
N GLN A 463 2.33 7.65 4.23
CA GLN A 463 1.73 6.52 4.94
C GLN A 463 2.18 6.48 6.40
N MET A 464 1.23 6.26 7.32
CA MET A 464 1.50 6.08 8.75
C MET A 464 0.65 4.93 9.31
N SER A 465 1.00 3.68 8.95
CA SER A 465 0.19 2.50 9.30
C SER A 465 0.06 2.23 10.81
N ARG A 466 0.91 2.83 11.63
CA ARG A 466 0.87 2.78 13.10
C ARG A 466 1.10 4.19 13.62
N VAL A 467 0.06 5.01 13.60
CA VAL A 467 0.11 6.41 14.06
C VAL A 467 0.55 6.42 15.53
N PRO A 468 1.64 7.13 15.89
CA PRO A 468 2.02 7.32 17.29
C PRO A 468 0.91 8.02 18.06
N LYS A 469 0.72 7.68 19.34
CA LYS A 469 -0.38 8.23 20.15
C LYS A 469 -0.34 9.75 20.23
N GLU A 470 0.86 10.32 20.33
CA GLU A 470 1.06 11.76 20.36
C GLU A 470 0.69 12.42 19.03
N VAL A 471 0.96 11.78 17.89
CA VAL A 471 0.54 12.31 16.58
C VAL A 471 -0.97 12.23 16.44
N GLN A 472 -1.57 11.10 16.83
CA GLN A 472 -3.02 10.92 16.80
C GLN A 472 -3.75 11.96 17.64
N ALA A 473 -3.26 12.25 18.84
CA ALA A 473 -3.85 13.25 19.72
C ALA A 473 -3.66 14.68 19.21
N PHE A 474 -2.49 15.00 18.64
CA PHE A 474 -2.23 16.31 18.01
C PHE A 474 -3.19 16.58 16.84
N GLU A 475 -3.29 15.63 15.92
CA GLU A 475 -4.17 15.73 14.75
C GLU A 475 -5.65 15.70 15.16
N GLY A 476 -6.00 14.95 16.20
CA GLY A 476 -7.35 14.89 16.75
C GLY A 476 -7.81 16.21 17.38
N ALA A 477 -6.93 16.91 18.11
CA ALA A 477 -7.24 18.20 18.71
C ALA A 477 -7.44 19.32 17.67
N LEU A 478 -6.85 19.18 16.49
CA LEU A 478 -6.98 20.12 15.36
C LEU A 478 -7.88 19.55 14.26
N PHE A 479 -8.73 18.59 14.57
CA PHE A 479 -9.62 17.96 13.60
C PHE A 479 -10.75 18.91 13.20
N PHE A 480 -11.06 18.94 11.90
CA PHE A 480 -12.20 19.65 11.35
C PHE A 480 -13.34 18.66 11.09
N ASP A 481 -14.39 18.74 11.91
CA ASP A 481 -15.57 17.87 11.84
C ASP A 481 -16.63 18.34 10.82
N ARG A 482 -16.26 19.32 9.98
CA ARG A 482 -17.15 20.00 9.01
C ARG A 482 -18.20 20.90 9.65
N SER A 483 -18.05 21.25 10.93
CA SER A 483 -18.83 22.30 11.58
C SER A 483 -18.10 23.65 11.57
N THR A 484 -18.86 24.74 11.69
CA THR A 484 -18.30 26.09 11.81
C THR A 484 -17.47 26.27 13.09
N ASN A 485 -17.75 25.48 14.14
CA ASN A 485 -17.04 25.56 15.42
C ASN A 485 -15.62 24.98 15.36
N THR A 486 -15.29 24.15 14.37
CA THR A 486 -13.97 23.55 14.21
C THR A 486 -13.26 24.03 12.95
N LEU A 487 -13.89 24.91 12.16
CA LEU A 487 -13.33 25.45 10.92
C LEU A 487 -11.98 26.15 11.13
N HIS A 488 -11.81 26.86 12.27
CA HIS A 488 -10.57 27.55 12.61
C HIS A 488 -9.41 26.58 12.93
N HIS A 489 -9.67 25.29 13.16
CA HIS A 489 -8.61 24.31 13.39
C HIS A 489 -7.71 24.11 12.17
N ILE A 490 -8.23 24.26 10.95
CA ILE A 490 -7.46 24.11 9.70
C ILE A 490 -6.34 25.17 9.60
N PRO A 491 -6.64 26.48 9.63
CA PRO A 491 -5.59 27.50 9.60
C PRO A 491 -4.71 27.46 10.85
N ARG A 492 -5.25 27.08 12.03
CA ARG A 492 -4.45 26.88 13.25
C ARG A 492 -3.41 25.76 13.05
N ARG A 493 -3.78 24.66 12.41
CA ARG A 493 -2.86 23.57 12.09
C ARG A 493 -1.77 24.02 11.12
N TRP A 494 -2.12 24.73 10.05
CA TRP A 494 -1.13 25.28 9.11
C TRP A 494 -0.19 26.27 9.78
N GLN A 495 -0.72 27.11 10.67
CA GLN A 495 0.03 28.07 11.47
C GLN A 495 1.06 27.35 12.35
N LEU A 496 0.58 26.42 13.18
CA LEU A 496 1.39 25.66 14.12
C LEU A 496 2.42 24.78 13.44
N MET A 497 2.17 24.29 12.22
CA MET A 497 3.10 23.40 11.51
C MET A 497 4.01 24.13 10.52
N ASN A 498 4.12 25.46 10.58
CA ASN A 498 5.00 26.23 9.68
C ASN A 498 4.66 26.00 8.19
N ASN A 499 3.38 25.79 7.89
CA ASN A 499 2.93 25.50 6.53
C ASN A 499 2.68 26.81 5.76
N ARG A 500 3.76 27.37 5.20
CA ARG A 500 3.75 28.67 4.50
C ARG A 500 3.18 28.57 3.09
N TYR A 501 3.30 27.42 2.44
CA TYR A 501 2.87 27.24 1.06
C TYR A 501 1.76 26.20 0.95
N LEU A 502 0.71 26.54 0.21
CA LEU A 502 -0.41 25.68 -0.11
C LEU A 502 -0.49 25.46 -1.62
N LEU A 503 -0.89 24.27 -2.03
CA LEU A 503 -1.18 23.95 -3.42
C LEU A 503 -2.69 23.77 -3.58
N GLY A 504 -3.26 24.42 -4.60
CA GLY A 504 -4.69 24.27 -4.90
C GLY A 504 -5.09 24.95 -6.21
N PRO A 505 -6.40 25.09 -6.48
CA PRO A 505 -6.90 25.80 -7.65
C PRO A 505 -6.50 27.27 -7.65
N LEU A 506 -6.33 27.86 -8.84
CA LEU A 506 -6.22 29.32 -8.97
C LEU A 506 -7.49 30.01 -8.42
N GLY A 507 -7.31 31.09 -7.66
CA GLY A 507 -8.38 31.83 -6.97
C GLY A 507 -8.73 31.26 -5.58
N LEU A 508 -8.14 30.13 -5.18
CA LEU A 508 -8.42 29.54 -3.88
C LEU A 508 -7.93 30.43 -2.73
N GLY A 509 -6.82 31.16 -2.87
CA GLY A 509 -6.35 32.06 -1.82
C GLY A 509 -7.42 33.08 -1.38
N GLU A 510 -8.08 33.71 -2.35
CA GLU A 510 -9.17 34.65 -2.10
C GLU A 510 -10.40 33.97 -1.48
N ALA A 511 -10.69 32.72 -1.87
CA ALA A 511 -11.75 31.94 -1.25
C ALA A 511 -11.42 31.62 0.23
N LEU A 512 -10.18 31.25 0.56
CA LEU A 512 -9.73 31.00 1.92
C LEU A 512 -9.75 32.27 2.78
N ASN A 513 -9.37 33.43 2.22
CA ASN A 513 -9.49 34.73 2.90
C ASN A 513 -10.95 34.99 3.34
N ARG A 514 -11.93 34.68 2.48
CA ARG A 514 -13.36 34.82 2.80
C ARG A 514 -13.85 33.78 3.80
N GLU A 515 -13.51 32.51 3.58
CA GLU A 515 -13.92 31.37 4.40
C GLU A 515 -13.46 31.54 5.86
N PHE A 516 -12.22 31.98 6.07
CA PHE A 516 -11.63 32.16 7.39
C PHE A 516 -11.72 33.60 7.92
N ASN A 517 -12.44 34.50 7.24
CA ASN A 517 -12.51 35.92 7.58
C ASN A 517 -11.13 36.54 7.89
N SER A 518 -10.17 36.25 7.02
CA SER A 518 -8.74 36.53 7.22
C SER A 518 -8.15 37.28 6.02
N PRO A 519 -8.63 38.51 5.72
CA PRO A 519 -8.29 39.22 4.49
C PRO A 519 -6.77 39.42 4.34
N GLY A 520 -6.23 39.00 3.20
CA GLY A 520 -4.81 39.19 2.84
C GLY A 520 -3.84 38.17 3.43
N LEU A 521 -4.30 37.16 4.19
CA LEU A 521 -3.41 36.12 4.70
C LEU A 521 -3.04 35.06 3.65
N TYR A 522 -3.92 34.85 2.67
CA TYR A 522 -3.73 33.89 1.59
C TYR A 522 -3.55 34.63 0.26
N ARG A 523 -2.45 34.38 -0.45
CA ARG A 523 -2.12 35.03 -1.72
C ARG A 523 -1.68 34.02 -2.77
N ASP A 524 -2.34 34.00 -3.91
CA ASP A 524 -1.88 33.21 -5.06
C ASP A 524 -0.55 33.78 -5.57
N LEU A 525 0.53 33.02 -5.43
CA LEU A 525 1.88 33.44 -5.82
C LEU A 525 2.24 33.05 -7.24
N MET A 526 1.94 31.80 -7.59
CA MET A 526 2.45 31.19 -8.82
C MET A 526 1.37 30.32 -9.43
N PRO A 527 0.59 30.86 -10.38
CA PRO A 527 -0.30 30.06 -11.20
C PRO A 527 0.51 29.11 -12.10
N PHE A 528 0.04 27.88 -12.26
CA PHE A 528 0.71 26.86 -13.07
C PHE A 528 -0.27 25.86 -13.69
N GLU A 529 0.22 25.13 -14.68
CA GLU A 529 -0.46 23.99 -15.28
C GLU A 529 0.46 22.78 -15.41
N PHE A 530 -0.13 21.59 -15.44
CA PHE A 530 0.57 20.34 -15.70
C PHE A 530 0.68 20.07 -17.20
N TYR A 531 1.81 19.53 -17.63
CA TYR A 531 2.01 19.05 -18.99
C TYR A 531 3.00 17.87 -19.04
N GLN A 532 3.08 17.21 -20.19
CA GLN A 532 4.09 16.19 -20.48
C GLN A 532 4.75 16.52 -21.82
N THR A 533 6.05 16.25 -21.93
CA THR A 533 6.82 16.42 -23.19
C THR A 533 6.63 15.23 -24.14
N ARG A 534 6.32 14.05 -23.57
CA ARG A 534 6.09 12.79 -24.28
C ARG A 534 5.13 11.91 -23.49
N GLY A 535 4.41 11.03 -24.19
CA GLY A 535 3.60 9.99 -23.54
C GLY A 535 4.47 9.09 -22.65
N GLY A 536 4.00 8.85 -21.42
CA GLY A 536 4.75 8.08 -20.41
C GLY A 536 5.94 8.82 -19.78
N GLY A 537 6.22 10.07 -20.18
CA GLY A 537 7.22 10.92 -19.54
C GLY A 537 6.75 11.50 -18.20
N PRO A 538 7.64 12.17 -17.45
CA PRO A 538 7.27 12.79 -16.19
C PRO A 538 6.22 13.90 -16.39
N ILE A 539 5.33 14.06 -15.40
CA ILE A 539 4.39 15.19 -15.34
C ILE A 539 5.16 16.41 -14.83
N LEU A 540 5.24 17.43 -15.66
CA LEU A 540 5.96 18.69 -15.41
C LEU A 540 4.97 19.82 -15.14
N THR A 541 5.48 20.93 -14.61
CA THR A 541 4.70 22.17 -14.44
C THR A 541 5.28 23.28 -15.29
N ARG A 542 4.44 24.19 -15.79
CA ARG A 542 4.88 25.48 -16.32
C ARG A 542 3.99 26.59 -15.79
N THR A 543 4.56 27.78 -15.61
CA THR A 543 3.83 28.95 -15.15
C THR A 543 3.16 29.65 -16.33
N ASN A 544 1.89 30.00 -16.18
CA ASN A 544 1.14 30.84 -17.11
C ASN A 544 0.04 31.59 -16.34
N SER A 545 -0.45 32.71 -16.85
CA SER A 545 -1.47 33.52 -16.15
C SER A 545 -2.86 32.87 -16.10
N THR A 546 -3.09 31.79 -16.85
CA THR A 546 -4.39 31.10 -17.00
C THR A 546 -4.38 29.67 -16.47
N GLY A 547 -3.32 29.26 -15.77
CA GLY A 547 -3.17 27.90 -15.26
C GLY A 547 -4.23 27.59 -14.21
N PRO A 548 -4.83 26.37 -14.21
CA PRO A 548 -5.92 26.04 -13.31
C PRO A 548 -5.46 25.82 -11.86
N TYR A 549 -4.15 25.76 -11.59
CA TYR A 549 -3.57 25.54 -10.26
C TYR A 549 -2.73 26.74 -9.83
N ALA A 550 -2.51 26.88 -8.52
CA ALA A 550 -1.66 27.90 -7.94
C ALA A 550 -0.86 27.36 -6.74
N LEU A 551 0.36 27.85 -6.61
CA LEU A 551 1.05 27.91 -5.32
C LEU A 551 0.53 29.14 -4.58
N ILE A 552 0.04 28.95 -3.37
CA ILE A 552 -0.60 29.95 -2.53
C ILE A 552 0.30 30.16 -1.31
N GLU A 553 0.59 31.41 -0.97
CA GLU A 553 1.28 31.76 0.27
C GLU A 553 0.28 32.01 1.39
N PHE A 554 0.49 31.35 2.52
CA PHE A 554 -0.18 31.61 3.78
C PHE A 554 0.74 32.38 4.73
N THR A 555 0.57 33.70 4.81
CA THR A 555 1.47 34.58 5.57
C THR A 555 1.34 34.42 7.09
N GLY A 556 0.26 33.80 7.57
CA GLY A 556 0.04 33.49 8.98
C GLY A 556 0.82 32.27 9.51
N ALA A 557 1.57 31.56 8.67
CA ALA A 557 2.40 30.44 9.11
C ALA A 557 3.49 30.89 10.10
N LEU A 558 3.67 30.17 11.21
CA LEU A 558 4.75 30.46 12.16
C LEU A 558 6.11 30.19 11.50
N PRO A 559 7.18 30.91 11.89
CA PRO A 559 8.54 30.58 11.49
C PRO A 559 8.94 29.15 11.89
N ARG A 560 9.87 28.52 11.14
CA ARG A 560 10.35 27.17 11.48
C ARG A 560 11.05 27.15 12.84
N ALA A 561 11.86 28.16 13.12
CA ALA A 561 12.48 28.38 14.41
C ALA A 561 12.07 29.76 14.93
N LYS A 562 11.76 29.86 16.22
CA LYS A 562 11.38 31.12 16.85
C LYS A 562 11.79 31.15 18.31
N VAL A 563 12.31 32.29 18.75
CA VAL A 563 12.59 32.57 20.16
C VAL A 563 11.34 33.19 20.79
N TYR A 564 10.92 32.68 21.94
CA TYR A 564 9.77 33.17 22.70
C TYR A 564 10.22 33.67 24.07
N SER A 565 9.95 34.93 24.38
CA SER A 565 10.12 35.50 25.73
C SER A 565 8.94 35.17 26.66
N ASN A 566 7.83 34.67 26.10
CA ASN A 566 6.67 34.21 26.85
C ASN A 566 6.40 32.72 26.61
N TRP A 567 6.34 31.93 27.67
CA TRP A 567 5.97 30.52 27.62
C TRP A 567 5.06 30.15 28.79
N GLN A 568 4.16 29.19 28.53
CA GLN A 568 3.27 28.63 29.52
C GLN A 568 3.67 27.18 29.78
N VAL A 569 4.01 26.87 31.03
CA VAL A 569 4.23 25.48 31.46
C VAL A 569 2.88 24.80 31.61
N SER A 570 2.66 23.73 30.86
CA SER A 570 1.41 22.99 30.86
C SER A 570 1.32 22.06 32.08
N THR A 571 0.10 21.87 32.59
CA THR A 571 -0.18 20.94 33.69
C THR A 571 -0.22 19.49 33.23
N ASN A 572 -0.72 19.25 32.01
CA ASN A 572 -0.78 17.94 31.36
C ASN A 572 -0.99 18.08 29.83
N ASP A 573 -1.03 16.94 29.15
CA ASP A 573 -1.17 16.83 27.71
C ASP A 573 -2.55 17.29 27.20
N ASP A 574 -3.63 16.92 27.89
CA ASP A 574 -5.00 17.31 27.49
C ASP A 574 -5.19 18.82 27.54
N ALA A 575 -4.74 19.47 28.62
CA ALA A 575 -4.77 20.93 28.76
C ALA A 575 -3.92 21.63 27.68
N THR A 576 -2.81 21.01 27.26
CA THR A 576 -1.98 21.53 26.16
C THR A 576 -2.73 21.47 24.84
N LEU A 577 -3.37 20.34 24.54
CA LEU A 577 -4.12 20.11 23.31
C LEU A 577 -5.33 21.05 23.21
N GLU A 578 -6.11 21.18 24.29
CA GLU A 578 -7.24 22.11 24.37
C GLU A 578 -6.79 23.56 24.16
N ARG A 579 -5.75 24.00 24.89
CA ARG A 579 -5.25 25.38 24.80
C ARG A 579 -4.68 25.69 23.41
N MET A 580 -4.01 24.74 22.79
CA MET A 580 -3.43 24.90 21.46
C MET A 580 -4.50 24.99 20.36
N ALA A 581 -5.66 24.35 20.52
CA ALA A 581 -6.78 24.40 19.58
C ALA A 581 -7.69 25.63 19.78
N ASP A 582 -7.65 26.24 20.96
CA ASP A 582 -8.45 27.41 21.33
C ASP A 582 -8.19 28.62 20.41
N LYS A 583 -9.27 29.19 19.86
CA LYS A 583 -9.22 30.38 19.01
C LYS A 583 -8.55 31.59 19.69
N GLU A 584 -8.66 31.72 21.01
CA GLU A 584 -8.12 32.84 21.79
C GLU A 584 -6.63 32.65 22.15
N PHE A 585 -6.06 31.49 21.88
CA PHE A 585 -4.62 31.27 22.03
C PHE A 585 -3.86 31.83 20.83
N ASP A 586 -2.92 32.75 21.08
CA ASP A 586 -2.01 33.26 20.04
C ASP A 586 -0.67 32.48 20.07
N PRO A 587 -0.48 31.52 19.15
CA PRO A 587 0.76 30.74 19.11
C PRO A 587 1.94 31.52 18.54
N ALA A 588 1.73 32.74 18.03
CA ALA A 588 2.83 33.63 17.66
C ALA A 588 3.44 34.30 18.90
N GLN A 589 2.70 34.50 19.98
CA GLN A 589 3.22 35.18 21.17
C GLN A 589 3.67 34.23 22.27
N THR A 590 3.02 33.06 22.38
CA THR A 590 3.24 32.14 23.50
C THR A 590 3.56 30.74 23.01
N VAL A 591 4.54 30.09 23.63
CA VAL A 591 4.82 28.66 23.43
C VAL A 591 4.36 27.87 24.65
N LEU A 592 3.69 26.74 24.42
CA LEU A 592 3.30 25.80 25.49
C LEU A 592 4.45 24.83 25.73
N VAL A 593 4.84 24.58 26.98
CA VAL A 593 5.98 23.71 27.33
C VAL A 593 5.51 22.64 28.30
N ALA A 594 5.71 21.36 27.97
CA ALA A 594 5.32 20.25 28.82
C ALA A 594 6.32 20.00 29.96
N ASP A 595 7.59 20.29 29.71
CA ASP A 595 8.68 20.17 30.68
C ASP A 595 8.57 21.24 31.78
N GLN A 596 8.74 20.81 33.03
CA GLN A 596 8.77 21.72 34.17
C GLN A 596 10.06 22.57 34.14
N ILE A 597 9.91 23.85 33.81
CA ILE A 597 10.93 24.90 33.82
C ILE A 597 10.40 26.13 34.58
N ALA A 598 11.28 27.06 34.93
CA ALA A 598 10.83 28.31 35.57
C ALA A 598 9.80 29.02 34.68
N PRO A 599 8.71 29.57 35.24
CA PRO A 599 7.70 30.28 34.46
C PRO A 599 8.31 31.54 33.83
N ALA A 600 7.75 31.95 32.68
CA ALA A 600 8.13 33.22 32.08
C ALA A 600 7.85 34.38 33.03
N ILE A 601 8.80 35.30 33.17
CA ILE A 601 8.55 36.60 33.80
C ILE A 601 7.89 37.47 32.73
N SER A 602 6.78 38.12 33.04
CA SER A 602 6.11 39.01 32.09
C SER A 602 7.07 40.12 31.66
N THR A 603 7.42 40.18 30.37
CA THR A 603 8.23 41.28 29.82
C THR A 603 7.62 41.77 28.51
N ASN A 604 7.75 43.06 28.23
CA ASN A 604 7.48 43.64 26.90
C ASN A 604 8.72 43.56 25.98
N ALA A 605 9.75 42.79 26.36
CA ALA A 605 10.99 42.71 25.62
C ALA A 605 10.81 41.86 24.36
N ASN A 606 11.39 42.31 23.25
CA ASN A 606 11.42 41.56 22.00
C ASN A 606 12.13 40.23 22.21
N SER A 607 11.47 39.10 21.94
CA SER A 607 11.98 37.74 22.17
C SER A 607 13.34 37.44 21.56
N GLY A 608 13.79 38.24 20.59
CA GLY A 608 15.09 38.11 19.93
C GLY A 608 14.96 37.49 18.54
N SER A 609 16.04 36.89 18.02
CA SER A 609 16.07 36.34 16.66
C SER A 609 16.74 34.97 16.61
N VAL A 610 16.45 34.21 15.56
CA VAL A 610 17.12 32.95 15.29
C VAL A 610 17.30 32.75 13.78
N GLU A 611 18.47 32.23 13.41
CA GLU A 611 18.84 31.91 12.04
C GLU A 611 19.36 30.48 11.94
N PHE A 612 19.06 29.80 10.83
CA PHE A 612 19.66 28.51 10.52
C PHE A 612 21.10 28.72 10.04
N LYS A 613 22.06 28.04 10.68
CA LYS A 613 23.42 27.89 10.16
C LYS A 613 23.55 26.67 9.26
N SER A 614 22.89 25.58 9.65
CA SER A 614 22.77 24.39 8.81
C SER A 614 21.52 23.59 9.20
N TYR A 615 20.97 22.88 8.22
CA TYR A 615 19.85 21.98 8.43
C TYR A 615 20.12 20.66 7.70
N GLN A 616 20.33 19.60 8.47
CA GLN A 616 20.43 18.23 7.99
C GLN A 616 19.45 17.35 8.78
N PRO A 617 18.95 16.24 8.21
CA PRO A 617 17.95 15.40 8.87
C PRO A 617 18.31 14.93 10.30
N THR A 618 19.60 14.76 10.59
CA THR A 618 20.09 14.29 11.90
C THR A 618 20.89 15.34 12.68
N ARG A 619 21.11 16.54 12.11
CA ARG A 619 21.90 17.60 12.74
C ARG A 619 21.43 18.97 12.27
N ILE A 620 21.01 19.81 13.20
CA ILE A 620 20.50 21.16 12.91
C ILE A 620 21.27 22.13 13.80
N SER A 621 21.87 23.15 13.19
CA SER A 621 22.62 24.19 13.88
C SER A 621 21.92 25.52 13.68
N LEU A 622 21.64 26.19 14.79
CA LEU A 622 20.95 27.48 14.86
C LEU A 622 21.84 28.50 15.55
N GLN A 623 21.76 29.74 15.11
CA GLN A 623 22.29 30.88 15.86
C GLN A 623 21.11 31.66 16.40
N ALA A 624 20.98 31.73 17.72
CA ALA A 624 19.94 32.49 18.39
C ALA A 624 20.53 33.72 19.07
N LYS A 625 19.73 34.78 19.14
CA LYS A 625 19.95 35.96 19.97
C LYS A 625 18.75 36.09 20.89
N ALA A 626 18.94 35.90 22.18
CA ALA A 626 17.89 36.04 23.19
C ALA A 626 18.13 37.34 23.98
N THR A 627 17.14 38.22 24.04
CA THR A 627 17.27 39.51 24.78
C THR A 627 16.85 39.40 26.25
N ALA A 628 16.12 38.34 26.57
CA ALA A 628 15.57 37.97 27.86
C ALA A 628 15.59 36.43 27.99
N PRO A 629 15.43 35.85 29.20
CA PRO A 629 15.24 34.41 29.33
C PRO A 629 14.13 33.96 28.37
N SER A 630 14.39 32.93 27.59
CA SER A 630 13.55 32.59 26.43
C SER A 630 13.48 31.09 26.20
N VAL A 631 12.47 30.66 25.45
CA VAL A 631 12.40 29.32 24.85
C VAL A 631 12.60 29.45 23.35
N LEU A 632 13.67 28.82 22.84
CA LEU A 632 13.82 28.61 21.40
C LEU A 632 13.00 27.38 21.00
N LEU A 633 11.96 27.60 20.22
CA LEU A 633 11.18 26.56 19.57
C LEU A 633 11.78 26.23 18.21
N LEU A 634 11.94 24.94 17.92
CA LEU A 634 12.09 24.42 16.57
C LEU A 634 10.85 23.60 16.24
N ASN A 635 10.14 24.01 15.18
CA ASN A 635 8.89 23.40 14.70
C ASN A 635 9.14 22.06 13.98
N ASP A 636 9.84 21.16 14.66
CA ASP A 636 10.09 19.78 14.29
C ASP A 636 9.61 18.88 15.41
N LYS A 637 9.25 17.64 15.07
CA LYS A 637 8.78 16.68 16.06
C LYS A 637 9.85 16.45 17.15
N HIS A 638 9.40 16.47 18.39
CA HIS A 638 10.14 15.99 19.55
C HIS A 638 10.26 14.47 19.51
N ASP A 639 11.45 13.99 19.81
CA ASP A 639 11.75 12.58 20.04
C ASP A 639 12.82 12.49 21.14
N PRO A 640 12.72 11.56 22.09
CA PRO A 640 13.73 11.38 23.13
C PRO A 640 15.16 11.12 22.60
N ASP A 641 15.30 10.63 21.36
CA ASP A 641 16.59 10.39 20.74
C ASP A 641 17.24 11.67 20.17
N TRP A 642 16.53 12.81 20.19
CA TRP A 642 17.13 14.11 19.95
C TRP A 642 17.88 14.60 21.20
N HIS A 643 19.07 15.14 20.98
CA HIS A 643 19.90 15.78 21.99
C HIS A 643 20.15 17.22 21.58
N VAL A 644 20.21 18.14 22.54
CA VAL A 644 20.46 19.56 22.29
C VAL A 644 21.66 20.05 23.09
N THR A 645 22.48 20.88 22.46
CA THR A 645 23.55 21.62 23.13
C THR A 645 23.38 23.11 22.90
N VAL A 646 23.71 23.92 23.92
CA VAL A 646 23.79 25.38 23.87
C VAL A 646 25.25 25.75 24.15
N ASP A 647 25.89 26.44 23.20
CA ASP A 647 27.30 26.83 23.26
C ASP A 647 28.24 25.65 23.54
N GLY A 648 27.95 24.51 22.91
CA GLY A 648 28.71 23.26 23.03
C GLY A 648 28.45 22.47 24.32
N LYS A 649 27.61 22.97 25.23
CA LYS A 649 27.26 22.29 26.49
C LYS A 649 25.90 21.61 26.35
N PRO A 650 25.72 20.37 26.86
CA PRO A 650 24.41 19.73 26.90
C PRO A 650 23.36 20.60 27.58
N ALA A 651 22.18 20.70 26.98
CA ALA A 651 21.03 21.40 27.52
C ALA A 651 19.80 20.46 27.53
N ARG A 652 18.78 20.84 28.29
CA ARG A 652 17.54 20.06 28.35
C ARG A 652 16.76 20.23 27.06
N LEU A 653 16.47 19.12 26.38
CA LEU A 653 15.49 19.10 25.29
C LEU A 653 14.10 19.29 25.89
N LEU A 654 13.35 20.28 25.39
CA LEU A 654 11.98 20.56 25.82
C LEU A 654 10.99 20.04 24.79
N ARG A 655 9.87 19.50 25.26
CA ARG A 655 8.68 19.24 24.43
C ARG A 655 7.75 20.45 24.48
N CYS A 656 7.55 21.07 23.32
CA CYS A 656 6.80 22.31 23.15
C CYS A 656 5.60 22.09 22.23
N ASN A 657 4.53 22.88 22.39
CA ASN A 657 3.31 22.82 21.56
C ASN A 657 2.87 21.37 21.27
N TYR A 658 2.89 20.57 22.34
CA TYR A 658 2.60 19.13 22.38
C TYR A 658 3.58 18.20 21.64
N VAL A 659 3.85 18.42 20.35
CA VAL A 659 4.69 17.53 19.51
C VAL A 659 6.02 18.14 19.08
N MET A 660 6.26 19.42 19.30
CA MET A 660 7.45 20.13 18.81
C MET A 660 8.59 20.08 19.83
N ARG A 661 9.81 20.44 19.41
CA ARG A 661 10.97 20.49 20.31
C ARG A 661 11.50 21.90 20.54
N GLY A 662 12.13 22.12 21.67
CA GLY A 662 12.77 23.39 21.98
C GLY A 662 13.89 23.26 23.01
N VAL A 663 14.44 24.40 23.39
CA VAL A 663 15.46 24.52 24.44
C VAL A 663 15.33 25.89 25.13
N GLN A 664 15.59 25.94 26.42
CA GLN A 664 15.65 27.19 27.17
C GLN A 664 16.98 27.89 26.92
N LEU A 665 16.94 29.21 26.75
CA LEU A 665 18.09 30.09 26.55
C LEU A 665 18.10 31.18 27.61
N GLU A 666 19.29 31.49 28.11
CA GLU A 666 19.54 32.70 28.88
C GLU A 666 19.64 33.93 27.94
N PRO A 667 19.65 35.16 28.46
CA PRO A 667 19.94 36.33 27.65
C PRO A 667 21.36 36.26 27.06
N GLY A 668 21.49 36.43 25.74
CA GLY A 668 22.77 36.40 25.04
C GLY A 668 22.70 35.89 23.59
N ASP A 669 23.86 35.83 22.95
CA ASP A 669 24.06 35.16 21.68
C ASP A 669 24.41 33.69 21.92
N HIS A 670 23.66 32.76 21.31
CA HIS A 670 23.78 31.33 21.55
C HIS A 670 23.91 30.53 20.27
N ALA A 671 24.89 29.62 20.22
CA ALA A 671 24.98 28.57 19.22
C ALA A 671 24.22 27.33 19.72
N VAL A 672 23.07 27.04 19.11
CA VAL A 672 22.22 25.91 19.47
C VAL A 672 22.38 24.79 18.44
N GLU A 673 22.59 23.57 18.90
CA GLU A 673 22.71 22.41 18.02
C GLU A 673 21.82 21.28 18.49
N PHE A 674 20.96 20.77 17.59
CA PHE A 674 20.17 19.56 17.78
C PHE A 674 20.81 18.41 17.02
N ARG A 675 20.97 17.25 17.65
CA ARG A 675 21.49 16.00 17.05
C ARG A 675 20.56 14.83 17.33
N TYR A 676 20.25 14.06 16.29
CA TYR A 676 19.47 12.83 16.44
C TYR A 676 20.41 11.63 16.58
N GLN A 677 20.33 10.94 17.72
CA GLN A 677 21.23 9.85 18.09
C GLN A 677 20.43 8.67 18.67
N PRO A 678 19.77 7.87 17.81
CA PRO A 678 18.96 6.75 18.26
C PRO A 678 19.82 5.61 18.80
N SER A 679 19.24 4.80 19.70
CA SER A 679 19.92 3.63 20.24
C SER A 679 20.30 2.62 19.15
N LEU A 680 21.54 2.14 19.19
CA LEU A 680 22.04 1.07 18.30
C LEU A 680 21.74 -0.34 18.83
N ASN A 681 21.01 -0.48 19.94
CA ASN A 681 20.76 -1.77 20.59
C ASN A 681 20.11 -2.81 19.65
N ALA A 682 19.12 -2.40 18.86
CA ALA A 682 18.45 -3.30 17.92
C ALA A 682 19.38 -3.80 16.80
N LEU A 683 20.32 -2.95 16.36
CA LEU A 683 21.35 -3.35 15.40
C LEU A 683 22.29 -4.39 16.02
N TYR A 684 22.78 -4.16 17.24
CA TYR A 684 23.66 -5.11 17.93
C TYR A 684 22.99 -6.47 18.17
N VAL A 685 21.71 -6.48 18.57
CA VAL A 685 20.92 -7.73 18.72
C VAL A 685 20.80 -8.46 17.39
N SER A 686 20.53 -7.74 16.30
CA SER A 686 20.42 -8.32 14.95
C SER A 686 21.75 -8.91 14.46
N LEU A 687 22.85 -8.20 14.67
CA LEU A 687 24.20 -8.67 14.32
C LEU A 687 24.60 -9.91 15.13
N LEU A 688 24.28 -9.94 16.42
CA LEU A 688 24.51 -11.11 17.27
C LEU A 688 23.70 -12.32 16.79
N ALA A 689 22.43 -12.14 16.43
CA ALA A 689 21.59 -13.21 15.89
C ALA A 689 22.15 -13.78 14.57
N VAL A 690 22.63 -12.91 13.67
CA VAL A 690 23.31 -13.32 12.43
C VAL A 690 24.59 -14.10 12.74
N ALA A 691 25.42 -13.60 13.65
CA ALA A 691 26.66 -14.27 14.04
C ALA A 691 26.39 -15.67 14.62
N ILE A 692 25.39 -15.82 15.48
CA ILE A 692 24.96 -17.11 16.02
C ILE A 692 24.45 -18.02 14.89
N GLY A 693 23.62 -17.51 13.99
CA GLY A 693 23.12 -18.26 12.84
C GLY A 693 24.24 -18.80 11.95
N LEU A 694 25.22 -17.96 11.62
CA LEU A 694 26.41 -18.36 10.87
C LEU A 694 27.26 -19.36 11.65
N GLY A 695 27.43 -19.18 12.95
CA GLY A 695 28.12 -20.12 13.83
C GLY A 695 27.46 -21.51 13.84
N LEU A 696 26.14 -21.57 13.92
CA LEU A 696 25.37 -22.82 13.84
C LEU A 696 25.49 -23.48 12.47
N ILE A 697 25.46 -22.72 11.38
CA ILE A 697 25.69 -23.24 10.01
C ILE A 697 27.10 -23.82 9.91
N GLY A 698 28.11 -23.11 10.41
CA GLY A 698 29.50 -23.56 10.46
C GLY A 698 29.65 -24.85 11.27
N TYR A 699 29.06 -24.90 12.47
CA TYR A 699 29.03 -26.09 13.31
C TYR A 699 28.41 -27.29 12.59
N LEU A 700 27.27 -27.12 11.92
CA LEU A 700 26.62 -28.20 11.16
C LEU A 700 27.43 -28.63 9.92
N ALA A 701 28.15 -27.71 9.30
CA ALA A 701 29.01 -28.01 8.15
C ALA A 701 30.26 -28.81 8.56
N VAL A 702 30.83 -28.51 9.73
CA VAL A 702 32.00 -29.21 10.29
C VAL A 702 31.60 -30.53 10.95
N GLY A 703 30.49 -30.55 11.71
CA GLY A 703 29.99 -31.73 12.43
C GLY A 703 29.42 -32.85 11.56
N LYS A 704 29.37 -32.68 10.23
CA LYS A 704 29.05 -33.75 9.26
C LYS A 704 30.28 -34.41 8.63
N ARG A 705 31.49 -34.09 9.11
CA ARG A 705 32.75 -34.72 8.66
C ARG A 705 33.20 -35.92 9.49
N GLU A 706 32.42 -36.36 10.47
CA GLU A 706 32.66 -37.61 11.22
C GLU A 706 31.72 -38.74 10.80
#